data_AF-A0A520PLG7-F1
#
_entry.id   AF-A0A520PLG7-F1
#
_cell.length_a   1.000
_cell.length_b   1.000
_cell.length_c   1.000
_cell.angle_alpha   90.00
_cell.angle_beta   90.00
_cell.angle_gamma   90.00
#
_symmetry.space_group_name_H-M   'P 1'
#
loop_
_entity.id
_entity.type
_entity.pdbx_description
1 polymer ?
#
loop_
_entity_poly.entity_id
_entity_poly.type
_entity_poly.pdbx_seq_one_letter_code
_entity_poly.pdbx_strand_id
1 'polypeptide(L)'
;MKQALLNAAEHYPFLEPFRLQQRQFTEADYFPRLQQQLTELPIDSEGSSLLAHLVQREKGCGIVIQDFFQLENERIVQLNLQTENSFEILARNTLLMDSIIQATFDFALNDLPLLRRLHVEQMETELHYKQRILPEKREKLGRVEQELENLPGQGGEREEREMRRYYQKICRDLQHDIEEHAKRVGQLEELLETARDCPVDREFVEAHLVILARGGYGRGELSLASDRDLGYCLDTEQLAAGQAEVVRQLVIRIETLLNAAQVMTAHQYFEIDEDLTRFQQGSMLQTIPSILESRVLVGSQRLAERLKQHFFEILPYEPYVLEKINTYLQTERPQLNQADLKHDLGGLRSLQIPLWIAAATFGVFPSYTAEMIALLIKQRLLSPRQAFKLCQALEFTYDLRNFTGAARDHYFDEEARHSGCRGEDLQPNVINDNMERLYLLKKQRFQDVDDFDRYRLQMQDTIQQLSRALLRNILERHVVRTFQTFQVTVYLRQRRIIEINALEGMPQVPLSLIFSDPLKLLDLFIYVGKVGYDLSFELKDEMADLLQSLTVEVVQSRAPELSEKFSELMMTPYVDQALRIMLEISDPIGLNDPAFFGGTTTQKYLPDTLLGRFIPECNQMHFLLRNLSYHQYPVSIHSLNAVQAAEEELQILQKQYPELYQYLQPKHILALKWAVLFHDVGKIDPRTRHQISGTSIAVRALERLGYADPELFGSISLMIAHHMTVVRLSKTSAYFDQAIQQFFEIANRDLVNVILLFLVNISDYRSVSDVTAKDTRTLRTFFEETYRVYAEMRSSGQLNDAMDAINSYLDRKKQDLEFDTRINLLIQQGLQNSIEDALYTPVAKIQPQEYERLQKSHEELEQHWRLLKMGSLDEKGLSQTTEKLIRTIRQYLSPDTINALINPYRRQLEWFFAAFPNRFLLSSSSAILAQQMMRFENWSSEATVSVLTNPRGRPVGLLVYVREAPQIHSRIAYALSRRQINIEGAKMNRVCFADGRSAYCYYLQITVRSSAMIFPRELEHSILYDSPPQLDLDQQHFLHNPRLQLEFLEDDEKGYVVQEIDGHFVRMAQSYLRVKLTLEDAPLIFYKLANSFDRFEVSVQQSLITTTGFQVNDYFYILPQDLERLRSSGFEEVVKRSLSDPPSHN
;
A
#
# COMPACT_ATOMS: atom_id res chain seq x y z
N MET A 1 24.83 -8.28 -36.38
CA MET A 1 25.05 -7.04 -35.58
C MET A 1 25.87 -7.27 -34.31
N LYS A 2 25.57 -8.32 -33.51
CA LYS A 2 26.35 -8.76 -32.32
C LYS A 2 27.86 -8.92 -32.59
N GLN A 3 28.23 -9.60 -33.67
CA GLN A 3 29.62 -9.77 -34.11
C GLN A 3 30.30 -8.45 -34.54
N ALA A 4 29.53 -7.49 -35.05
CA ALA A 4 30.03 -6.16 -35.39
C ALA A 4 30.20 -5.23 -34.17
N LEU A 5 29.61 -5.58 -33.02
CA LEU A 5 29.77 -4.89 -31.73
C LEU A 5 30.97 -5.45 -30.95
N LEU A 6 31.17 -6.78 -30.97
CA LEU A 6 32.39 -7.43 -30.50
C LEU A 6 33.64 -6.81 -31.17
N ASN A 7 33.60 -6.68 -32.50
CA ASN A 7 34.68 -6.00 -33.24
C ASN A 7 34.83 -4.53 -32.86
N ALA A 8 33.76 -3.82 -32.44
CA ALA A 8 33.84 -2.39 -32.11
C ALA A 8 34.54 -2.12 -30.77
N ALA A 9 34.41 -3.01 -29.79
CA ALA A 9 35.13 -2.90 -28.52
C ALA A 9 36.64 -3.08 -28.69
N GLU A 10 37.07 -3.95 -29.61
CA GLU A 10 38.49 -4.22 -29.93
C GLU A 10 39.23 -3.00 -30.48
N HIS A 11 38.50 -1.99 -30.98
CA HIS A 11 39.09 -0.72 -31.42
C HIS A 11 39.46 0.23 -30.26
N TYR A 12 39.11 -0.11 -29.01
CA TYR A 12 39.33 0.72 -27.84
C TYR A 12 40.11 -0.05 -26.75
N PRO A 13 41.45 -0.03 -26.78
CA PRO A 13 42.29 -0.83 -25.88
C PRO A 13 42.03 -0.61 -24.37
N PHE A 14 41.53 0.56 -23.98
CA PHE A 14 41.21 0.84 -22.58
C PHE A 14 39.98 0.08 -22.05
N LEU A 15 39.18 -0.55 -22.94
CA LEU A 15 38.07 -1.41 -22.55
C LEU A 15 38.51 -2.85 -22.28
N GLU A 16 39.71 -3.26 -22.71
CA GLU A 16 40.19 -4.64 -22.52
C GLU A 16 40.25 -5.08 -21.06
N PRO A 17 40.73 -4.25 -20.11
CA PRO A 17 40.64 -4.57 -18.69
C PRO A 17 39.21 -4.72 -18.18
N PHE A 18 38.17 -4.42 -18.95
CA PHE A 18 36.77 -4.56 -18.53
C PHE A 18 36.06 -5.75 -19.20
N ARG A 19 36.75 -6.52 -20.05
CA ARG A 19 36.20 -7.70 -20.74
C ARG A 19 36.57 -8.99 -20.00
N LEU A 20 35.60 -9.90 -19.91
CA LEU A 20 35.79 -11.22 -19.31
C LEU A 20 36.54 -12.20 -20.25
N GLN A 21 36.20 -12.20 -21.54
CA GLN A 21 36.55 -13.27 -22.50
C GLN A 21 38.02 -13.32 -22.95
N GLN A 22 38.81 -12.26 -22.76
CA GLN A 22 40.22 -12.21 -23.21
C GLN A 22 41.25 -12.48 -22.09
N ARG A 23 40.81 -12.89 -20.90
CA ARG A 23 41.70 -13.04 -19.75
C ARG A 23 42.19 -14.49 -19.60
N GLN A 24 43.39 -14.75 -20.08
CA GLN A 24 44.12 -15.98 -19.76
C GLN A 24 44.77 -15.85 -18.38
N PHE A 25 44.06 -16.29 -17.35
CA PHE A 25 44.67 -16.50 -16.03
C PHE A 25 45.10 -17.95 -15.94
N THR A 26 46.39 -18.24 -16.08
CA THR A 26 46.93 -19.61 -15.95
C THR A 26 46.62 -20.25 -14.58
N GLU A 27 46.33 -19.44 -13.56
CA GLU A 27 45.94 -19.89 -12.20
C GLU A 27 44.42 -19.96 -11.95
N ALA A 28 43.58 -19.46 -12.87
CA ALA A 28 42.12 -19.36 -12.67
C ALA A 28 41.31 -20.41 -13.45
N ASP A 29 41.95 -21.53 -13.82
CA ASP A 29 41.26 -22.67 -14.43
C ASP A 29 40.53 -23.49 -13.35
N TYR A 30 39.49 -22.89 -12.77
CA TYR A 30 38.77 -23.44 -11.62
C TYR A 30 37.95 -24.69 -11.98
N PHE A 31 37.34 -24.71 -13.17
CA PHE A 31 36.43 -25.78 -13.58
C PHE A 31 37.11 -27.16 -13.62
N PRO A 32 38.25 -27.38 -14.31
CA PRO A 32 38.90 -28.70 -14.34
C PRO A 32 39.34 -29.18 -12.94
N ARG A 33 39.81 -28.26 -12.09
CA ARG A 33 40.22 -28.57 -10.71
C ARG A 33 39.04 -29.03 -9.86
N LEU A 34 37.92 -28.31 -9.93
CA LEU A 34 36.70 -28.67 -9.20
C LEU A 34 36.08 -29.97 -9.75
N GLN A 35 36.05 -30.13 -11.07
CA GLN A 35 35.52 -31.32 -11.71
C GLN A 35 36.33 -32.58 -11.33
N GLN A 36 37.66 -32.49 -11.23
CA GLN A 36 38.50 -33.58 -10.74
C GLN A 36 38.12 -33.98 -9.31
N GLN A 37 38.00 -33.02 -8.39
CA GLN A 37 37.63 -33.30 -6.99
C GLN A 37 36.25 -33.94 -6.86
N LEU A 38 35.28 -33.50 -7.67
CA LEU A 38 33.94 -34.10 -7.71
C LEU A 38 33.93 -35.51 -8.29
N THR A 39 34.86 -35.83 -9.21
CA THR A 39 34.99 -37.17 -9.80
C THR A 39 35.63 -38.15 -8.82
N GLU A 40 36.52 -37.67 -7.93
CA GLU A 40 37.21 -38.46 -6.91
C GLU A 40 36.36 -38.68 -5.64
N LEU A 41 35.12 -38.20 -5.60
CA LEU A 41 34.21 -38.37 -4.46
C LEU A 41 34.00 -39.86 -4.14
N PRO A 42 34.33 -40.33 -2.91
CA PRO A 42 34.08 -41.70 -2.52
C PRO A 42 32.59 -41.90 -2.31
N ILE A 43 31.96 -42.63 -3.23
CA ILE A 43 30.55 -42.96 -3.17
C ILE A 43 30.45 -44.44 -2.84
N ASP A 44 29.89 -44.77 -1.67
CA ASP A 44 29.62 -46.15 -1.29
C ASP A 44 28.65 -46.76 -2.30
N SER A 45 29.14 -47.76 -3.03
CA SER A 45 28.33 -48.62 -3.86
C SER A 45 27.82 -49.76 -2.98
N GLU A 46 26.49 -49.95 -3.01
CA GLU A 46 25.76 -51.16 -2.61
C GLU A 46 25.17 -51.18 -1.17
N GLY A 47 23.86 -50.89 -1.08
CA GLY A 47 23.01 -51.31 0.05
C GLY A 47 21.83 -50.39 0.43
N SER A 48 21.82 -49.12 0.02
CA SER A 48 20.82 -48.13 0.45
C SER A 48 19.74 -47.83 -0.62
N SER A 49 18.59 -47.26 -0.22
CA SER A 49 17.53 -46.89 -1.16
C SER A 49 17.98 -45.80 -2.14
N LEU A 50 17.33 -45.70 -3.32
CA LEU A 50 17.66 -44.71 -4.35
C LEU A 50 17.75 -43.27 -3.80
N LEU A 51 16.79 -42.92 -2.94
CA LEU A 51 16.76 -41.62 -2.26
C LEU A 51 17.96 -41.44 -1.32
N ALA A 52 18.32 -42.46 -0.53
CA ALA A 52 19.46 -42.40 0.37
C ALA A 52 20.78 -42.22 -0.40
N HIS A 53 20.92 -42.85 -1.57
CA HIS A 53 22.06 -42.67 -2.45
C HIS A 53 22.18 -41.23 -2.99
N LEU A 54 21.07 -40.64 -3.48
CA LEU A 54 21.05 -39.25 -3.94
C LEU A 54 21.39 -38.26 -2.80
N VAL A 55 20.91 -38.51 -1.58
CA VAL A 55 21.22 -37.70 -0.40
C VAL A 55 22.71 -37.80 -0.01
N GLN A 56 23.32 -38.98 -0.15
CA GLN A 56 24.76 -39.14 0.10
C GLN A 56 25.60 -38.37 -0.93
N ARG A 57 25.24 -38.47 -2.22
CA ARG A 57 25.88 -37.71 -3.30
C ARG A 57 25.74 -36.21 -3.12
N GLU A 58 24.57 -35.76 -2.68
CA GLU A 58 24.30 -34.35 -2.36
C GLU A 58 25.23 -33.82 -1.27
N LYS A 59 25.37 -34.54 -0.16
CA LYS A 59 26.26 -34.15 0.93
C LYS A 59 27.72 -34.11 0.50
N GLY A 60 28.18 -35.11 -0.26
CA GLY A 60 29.55 -35.16 -0.77
C GLY A 60 29.86 -33.99 -1.71
N CYS A 61 28.97 -33.75 -2.68
CA CYS A 61 29.09 -32.63 -3.61
C CYS A 61 29.07 -31.28 -2.88
N GLY A 62 28.14 -31.11 -1.93
CA GLY A 62 28.03 -29.91 -1.11
C GLY A 62 29.34 -29.57 -0.38
N ILE A 63 29.95 -30.55 0.31
CA ILE A 63 31.23 -30.36 1.01
C ILE A 63 32.35 -29.96 0.05
N VAL A 64 32.50 -30.68 -1.07
CA VAL A 64 33.58 -30.40 -2.04
C VAL A 64 33.45 -29.00 -2.64
N ILE A 65 32.25 -28.62 -3.08
CA ILE A 65 32.02 -27.29 -3.67
C ILE A 65 32.20 -26.20 -2.60
N GLN A 66 31.70 -26.42 -1.37
CA GLN A 66 31.85 -25.47 -0.28
C GLN A 66 33.33 -25.21 0.04
N ASP A 67 34.11 -26.27 0.26
CA ASP A 67 35.54 -26.17 0.58
C ASP A 67 36.32 -25.49 -0.55
N PHE A 68 36.01 -25.85 -1.80
CA PHE A 68 36.62 -25.23 -2.98
C PHE A 68 36.27 -23.76 -3.09
N PHE A 69 34.99 -23.41 -2.94
CA PHE A 69 34.50 -22.04 -2.99
C PHE A 69 35.15 -21.19 -1.90
N GLN A 70 35.20 -21.68 -0.66
CA GLN A 70 35.80 -20.96 0.46
C GLN A 70 37.30 -20.69 0.20
N LEU A 71 38.05 -21.72 -0.21
CA LEU A 71 39.48 -21.60 -0.49
C LEU A 71 39.78 -20.57 -1.59
N GLU A 72 39.07 -20.63 -2.71
CA GLU A 72 39.31 -19.71 -3.82
C GLU A 72 38.77 -18.31 -3.54
N ASN A 73 37.66 -18.18 -2.81
CA ASN A 73 37.15 -16.89 -2.35
C ASN A 73 38.15 -16.20 -1.41
N GLU A 74 38.75 -16.92 -0.46
CA GLU A 74 39.81 -16.39 0.40
C GLU A 74 41.00 -15.87 -0.41
N ARG A 75 41.43 -16.59 -1.45
CA ARG A 75 42.50 -16.14 -2.35
C ARG A 75 42.13 -14.86 -3.10
N ILE A 76 40.90 -14.77 -3.61
CA ILE A 76 40.39 -13.57 -4.30
C ILE A 76 40.32 -12.38 -3.33
N VAL A 77 39.87 -12.60 -2.09
CA VAL A 77 39.80 -11.57 -1.04
C VAL A 77 41.18 -11.05 -0.65
N GLN A 78 42.20 -11.91 -0.59
CA GLN A 78 43.58 -11.49 -0.34
C GLN A 78 44.17 -10.71 -1.52
N LEU A 79 43.93 -11.18 -2.75
CA LEU A 79 44.35 -10.48 -3.96
C LEU A 79 43.71 -9.09 -4.05
N ASN A 80 42.46 -8.94 -3.59
CA ASN A 80 41.75 -7.66 -3.59
C ASN A 80 42.47 -6.58 -2.76
N LEU A 81 43.24 -6.92 -1.72
CA LEU A 81 44.05 -5.95 -0.99
C LEU A 81 45.31 -5.52 -1.74
N GLN A 82 45.83 -6.37 -2.63
CA GLN A 82 47.11 -6.20 -3.31
C GLN A 82 46.98 -5.56 -4.69
N THR A 83 45.86 -5.80 -5.39
CA THR A 83 45.66 -5.29 -6.76
C THR A 83 45.10 -3.87 -6.76
N GLU A 84 45.59 -3.05 -7.70
CA GLU A 84 45.02 -1.73 -8.02
C GLU A 84 43.99 -1.78 -9.16
N ASN A 85 43.68 -2.97 -9.69
CA ASN A 85 42.72 -3.15 -10.77
C ASN A 85 41.54 -4.01 -10.31
N SER A 86 40.48 -3.37 -9.82
CA SER A 86 39.30 -4.07 -9.30
C SER A 86 38.61 -4.97 -10.32
N PHE A 87 38.75 -4.68 -11.63
CA PHE A 87 38.19 -5.54 -12.67
C PHE A 87 38.84 -6.93 -12.67
N GLU A 88 40.08 -7.08 -12.20
CA GLU A 88 40.71 -8.39 -11.99
C GLU A 88 39.87 -9.26 -11.05
N ILE A 89 39.48 -8.67 -9.92
CA ILE A 89 38.67 -9.31 -8.88
C ILE A 89 37.29 -9.69 -9.42
N LEU A 90 36.64 -8.78 -10.16
CA LEU A 90 35.33 -9.07 -10.76
C LEU A 90 35.37 -10.28 -11.70
N ALA A 91 36.40 -10.37 -12.55
CA ALA A 91 36.52 -11.48 -13.49
C ALA A 91 36.84 -12.79 -12.79
N ARG A 92 37.79 -12.81 -11.84
CA ARG A 92 38.14 -14.03 -11.10
C ARG A 92 36.93 -14.56 -10.32
N ASN A 93 36.19 -13.67 -9.65
CA ASN A 93 34.99 -14.03 -8.93
C ASN A 93 33.88 -14.54 -9.87
N THR A 94 33.70 -13.89 -11.03
CA THR A 94 32.76 -14.36 -12.08
C THR A 94 33.15 -15.75 -12.59
N LEU A 95 34.42 -15.98 -12.93
CA LEU A 95 34.92 -17.25 -13.47
C LEU A 95 34.85 -18.39 -12.43
N LEU A 96 35.10 -18.08 -11.15
CA LEU A 96 34.89 -19.02 -10.05
C LEU A 96 33.43 -19.47 -10.00
N MET A 97 32.50 -18.52 -10.04
CA MET A 97 31.07 -18.82 -10.02
C MET A 97 30.62 -19.61 -11.26
N ASP A 98 31.05 -19.19 -12.46
CA ASP A 98 30.76 -19.91 -13.71
C ASP A 98 31.21 -21.38 -13.62
N SER A 99 32.41 -21.60 -13.07
CA SER A 99 32.98 -22.93 -12.89
C SER A 99 32.17 -23.78 -11.89
N ILE A 100 31.70 -23.19 -10.80
CA ILE A 100 30.85 -23.86 -9.80
C ILE A 100 29.51 -24.24 -10.42
N ILE A 101 28.84 -23.33 -11.13
CA ILE A 101 27.56 -23.62 -11.79
C ILE A 101 27.73 -24.72 -12.84
N GLN A 102 28.77 -24.65 -13.68
CA GLN A 102 29.03 -25.66 -14.70
C GLN A 102 29.35 -27.03 -14.09
N ALA A 103 30.19 -27.08 -13.04
CA ALA A 103 30.52 -28.33 -12.35
C ALA A 103 29.32 -28.94 -11.64
N THR A 104 28.46 -28.10 -11.06
CA THR A 104 27.21 -28.53 -10.40
C THR A 104 26.21 -29.07 -11.42
N PHE A 105 26.07 -28.41 -12.58
CA PHE A 105 25.27 -28.92 -13.70
C PHE A 105 25.76 -30.29 -14.16
N ASP A 106 27.06 -30.45 -14.42
CA ASP A 106 27.64 -31.72 -14.86
C ASP A 106 27.42 -32.83 -13.80
N PHE A 107 27.54 -32.50 -12.50
CA PHE A 107 27.26 -33.44 -11.41
C PHE A 107 25.77 -33.82 -11.33
N ALA A 108 24.86 -32.85 -11.46
CA ALA A 108 23.42 -33.07 -11.45
C ALA A 108 22.94 -33.84 -12.68
N LEU A 109 23.56 -33.62 -13.84
CA LEU A 109 23.27 -34.35 -15.07
C LEU A 109 23.58 -35.85 -14.91
N ASN A 110 24.65 -36.19 -14.19
CA ASN A 110 24.95 -37.59 -13.84
C ASN A 110 23.90 -38.20 -12.89
N ASP A 111 23.18 -37.39 -12.11
CA ASP A 111 22.07 -37.83 -11.26
C ASP A 111 20.75 -38.00 -12.06
N LEU A 112 20.63 -37.41 -13.25
CA LEU A 112 19.38 -37.36 -14.02
C LEU A 112 18.74 -38.74 -14.29
N PRO A 113 19.49 -39.80 -14.64
CA PRO A 113 18.90 -41.13 -14.82
C PRO A 113 18.25 -41.67 -13.53
N LEU A 114 18.82 -41.34 -12.37
CA LEU A 114 18.30 -41.72 -11.06
C LEU A 114 17.09 -40.86 -10.67
N LEU A 115 17.15 -39.55 -10.93
CA LEU A 115 16.05 -38.62 -10.71
C LEU A 115 14.81 -39.00 -11.52
N ARG A 116 15.00 -39.35 -12.80
CA ARG A 116 13.91 -39.83 -13.68
C ARG A 116 13.23 -41.06 -13.07
N ARG A 117 14.01 -42.06 -12.63
CA ARG A 117 13.45 -43.28 -12.00
C ARG A 117 12.68 -42.95 -10.73
N LEU A 118 13.27 -42.17 -9.82
CA LEU A 118 12.63 -41.77 -8.58
C LEU A 118 11.31 -41.02 -8.82
N HIS A 119 11.32 -40.07 -9.76
CA HIS A 119 10.16 -39.25 -10.05
C HIS A 119 9.04 -40.07 -10.71
N VAL A 120 9.38 -41.00 -11.61
CA VAL A 120 8.42 -41.97 -12.17
C VAL A 120 7.82 -42.84 -11.06
N GLU A 121 8.61 -43.39 -10.14
CA GLU A 121 8.11 -44.20 -9.01
C GLU A 121 7.16 -43.39 -8.09
N GLN A 122 7.45 -42.12 -7.86
CA GLN A 122 6.59 -41.21 -7.09
C GLN A 122 5.26 -40.96 -7.80
N MET A 123 5.28 -40.64 -9.10
CA MET A 123 4.07 -40.45 -9.90
C MET A 123 3.23 -41.73 -10.00
N GLU A 124 3.86 -42.90 -10.13
CA GLU A 124 3.17 -44.19 -10.12
C GLU A 124 2.49 -44.47 -8.77
N THR A 125 3.17 -44.13 -7.67
CA THR A 125 2.61 -44.25 -6.32
C THR A 125 1.42 -43.31 -6.13
N GLU A 126 1.53 -42.05 -6.59
CA GLU A 126 0.43 -41.08 -6.57
C GLU A 126 -0.75 -41.60 -7.41
N LEU A 127 -0.49 -42.06 -8.64
CA LEU A 127 -1.49 -42.59 -9.55
C LEU A 127 -2.24 -43.78 -8.92
N HIS A 128 -1.52 -44.77 -8.40
CA HIS A 128 -2.12 -45.94 -7.76
C HIS A 128 -2.95 -45.55 -6.54
N TYR A 129 -2.47 -44.62 -5.70
CA TYR A 129 -3.22 -44.12 -4.55
C TYR A 129 -4.53 -43.43 -4.98
N LYS A 130 -4.47 -42.56 -5.99
CA LYS A 130 -5.63 -41.81 -6.50
C LYS A 130 -6.64 -42.74 -7.18
N GLN A 131 -6.17 -43.69 -8.01
CA GLN A 131 -7.01 -44.71 -8.65
C GLN A 131 -7.70 -45.62 -7.61
N ARG A 132 -7.05 -45.93 -6.49
CA ARG A 132 -7.65 -46.72 -5.40
C ARG A 132 -8.74 -45.97 -4.63
N ILE A 133 -8.56 -44.66 -4.39
CA ILE A 133 -9.50 -43.85 -3.59
C ILE A 133 -10.70 -43.36 -4.40
N LEU A 134 -10.56 -43.17 -5.71
CA LEU A 134 -11.63 -42.64 -6.56
C LEU A 134 -12.94 -43.46 -6.44
N PRO A 135 -12.92 -44.82 -6.47
CA PRO A 135 -14.10 -45.63 -6.24
C PRO A 135 -14.69 -45.45 -4.83
N GLU A 136 -13.86 -45.39 -3.79
CA GLU A 136 -14.31 -45.19 -2.40
C GLU A 136 -15.04 -43.85 -2.23
N LYS A 137 -14.52 -42.77 -2.84
CA LYS A 137 -15.16 -41.45 -2.84
C LYS A 137 -16.48 -41.46 -3.61
N ARG A 138 -16.54 -42.12 -4.78
CA ARG A 138 -17.78 -42.28 -5.55
C ARG A 138 -18.85 -43.06 -4.79
N GLU A 139 -18.44 -44.13 -4.11
CA GLU A 139 -19.36 -44.90 -3.26
C GLU A 139 -19.86 -44.07 -2.07
N LYS A 140 -18.97 -43.31 -1.43
CA LYS A 140 -19.35 -42.39 -0.35
C LYS A 140 -20.33 -41.31 -0.83
N LEU A 141 -20.10 -40.73 -2.00
CA LEU A 141 -21.02 -39.77 -2.61
C LEU A 141 -22.41 -40.41 -2.81
N GLY A 142 -22.48 -41.60 -3.41
CA GLY A 142 -23.74 -42.31 -3.61
C GLY A 142 -24.50 -42.62 -2.31
N ARG A 143 -23.79 -42.98 -1.23
CA ARG A 143 -24.40 -43.17 0.10
C ARG A 143 -24.97 -41.86 0.66
N VAL A 144 -24.24 -40.75 0.53
CA VAL A 144 -24.70 -39.44 1.01
C VAL A 144 -25.87 -38.91 0.18
N GLU A 145 -25.89 -39.17 -1.13
CA GLU A 145 -27.01 -38.85 -2.02
C GLU A 145 -28.27 -39.64 -1.64
N GLN A 146 -28.14 -40.93 -1.28
CA GLN A 146 -29.25 -41.73 -0.77
C GLN A 146 -29.82 -41.20 0.55
N GLU A 147 -28.95 -40.82 1.51
CA GLU A 147 -29.39 -40.16 2.75
C GLU A 147 -30.10 -38.83 2.48
N LEU A 148 -29.65 -38.09 1.46
CA LEU A 148 -30.29 -36.84 1.04
C LEU A 148 -31.66 -37.05 0.38
N GLU A 149 -31.85 -38.14 -0.35
CA GLU A 149 -33.15 -38.54 -0.94
C GLU A 149 -34.16 -39.00 0.12
N ASN A 150 -33.68 -39.63 1.20
CA ASN A 150 -34.52 -40.08 2.31
C ASN A 150 -35.05 -38.92 3.19
N LEU A 151 -34.50 -37.70 3.03
CA LEU A 151 -34.96 -36.51 3.75
C LEU A 151 -36.15 -35.86 3.02
N PRO A 152 -37.21 -35.45 3.75
CA PRO A 152 -38.39 -34.81 3.15
C PRO A 152 -38.04 -33.51 2.41
N GLY A 153 -38.91 -33.12 1.47
CA GLY A 153 -38.75 -31.94 0.61
C GLY A 153 -38.85 -30.60 1.35
N GLN A 154 -39.11 -29.50 0.63
CA GLN A 154 -39.08 -28.12 1.17
C GLN A 154 -40.04 -27.82 2.34
N GLY A 155 -40.92 -28.76 2.72
CA GLY A 155 -41.89 -28.63 3.82
C GLY A 155 -41.46 -29.19 5.18
N GLY A 156 -40.24 -29.74 5.34
CA GLY A 156 -39.76 -30.34 6.59
C GLY A 156 -39.47 -29.36 7.74
N GLU A 157 -39.28 -29.90 8.94
CA GLU A 157 -38.95 -29.14 10.16
C GLU A 157 -37.58 -28.43 10.06
N ARG A 158 -37.29 -27.47 10.95
CA ARG A 158 -36.06 -26.65 10.87
C ARG A 158 -34.79 -27.51 10.88
N GLU A 159 -34.72 -28.51 11.76
CA GLU A 159 -33.58 -29.42 11.88
C GLU A 159 -33.36 -30.25 10.61
N GLU A 160 -34.44 -30.72 9.98
CA GLU A 160 -34.37 -31.48 8.72
C GLU A 160 -33.85 -30.62 7.55
N ARG A 161 -34.22 -29.33 7.51
CA ARG A 161 -33.70 -28.38 6.52
C ARG A 161 -32.21 -28.09 6.72
N GLU A 162 -31.76 -27.99 7.98
CA GLU A 162 -30.35 -27.82 8.31
C GLU A 162 -29.53 -29.06 7.94
N MET A 163 -30.05 -30.26 8.24
CA MET A 163 -29.45 -31.55 7.84
C MET A 163 -29.39 -31.71 6.32
N ARG A 164 -30.45 -31.32 5.58
CA ARG A 164 -30.45 -31.35 4.11
C ARG A 164 -29.36 -30.44 3.52
N ARG A 165 -29.20 -29.22 4.06
CA ARG A 165 -28.13 -28.29 3.65
C ARG A 165 -26.74 -28.85 3.97
N TYR A 166 -26.57 -29.53 5.10
CA TYR A 166 -25.33 -30.19 5.49
C TYR A 166 -24.93 -31.29 4.49
N TYR A 167 -25.84 -32.22 4.17
CA TYR A 167 -25.55 -33.27 3.19
C TYR A 167 -25.36 -32.72 1.77
N GLN A 168 -26.11 -31.70 1.35
CA GLN A 168 -25.88 -31.00 0.07
C GLN A 168 -24.49 -30.35 -0.03
N LYS A 169 -23.95 -29.84 1.08
CA LYS A 169 -22.58 -29.35 1.11
C LYS A 169 -21.59 -30.50 0.92
N ILE A 170 -21.75 -31.60 1.67
CA ILE A 170 -20.88 -32.77 1.56
C ILE A 170 -20.91 -33.36 0.14
N CYS A 171 -22.07 -33.44 -0.51
CA CYS A 171 -22.17 -33.91 -1.90
C CYS A 171 -21.36 -33.00 -2.83
N ARG A 172 -21.49 -31.67 -2.72
CA ARG A 172 -20.72 -30.72 -3.54
C ARG A 172 -19.22 -30.85 -3.32
N ASP A 173 -18.79 -30.92 -2.06
CA ASP A 173 -17.37 -31.07 -1.71
C ASP A 173 -16.81 -32.40 -2.25
N LEU A 174 -17.55 -33.51 -2.11
CA LEU A 174 -17.16 -34.82 -2.65
C LEU A 174 -17.16 -34.86 -4.18
N GLN A 175 -18.12 -34.22 -4.84
CA GLN A 175 -18.17 -34.11 -6.31
C GLN A 175 -16.95 -33.36 -6.83
N HIS A 176 -16.62 -32.21 -6.21
CA HIS A 176 -15.43 -31.44 -6.55
C HIS A 176 -14.15 -32.25 -6.37
N ASP A 177 -13.99 -32.93 -5.24
CA ASP A 177 -12.85 -33.82 -4.97
C ASP A 177 -12.74 -34.94 -6.02
N ILE A 178 -13.86 -35.56 -6.43
CA ILE A 178 -13.87 -36.64 -7.42
C ILE A 178 -13.42 -36.10 -8.78
N GLU A 179 -13.93 -34.95 -9.19
CA GLU A 179 -13.56 -34.29 -10.45
C GLU A 179 -12.06 -33.93 -10.45
N GLU A 180 -11.57 -33.33 -9.37
CA GLU A 180 -10.15 -32.96 -9.23
C GLU A 180 -9.24 -34.19 -9.26
N HIS A 181 -9.57 -35.23 -8.49
CA HIS A 181 -8.82 -36.47 -8.48
C HIS A 181 -8.84 -37.18 -9.84
N ALA A 182 -9.99 -37.22 -10.52
CA ALA A 182 -10.11 -37.84 -11.84
C ALA A 182 -9.28 -37.09 -12.90
N LYS A 183 -9.31 -35.75 -12.85
CA LYS A 183 -8.47 -34.91 -13.70
C LYS A 183 -6.99 -35.16 -13.45
N ARG A 184 -6.56 -35.25 -12.18
CA ARG A 184 -5.17 -35.53 -11.80
C ARG A 184 -4.72 -36.93 -12.25
N VAL A 185 -5.59 -37.94 -12.18
CA VAL A 185 -5.30 -39.28 -12.71
C VAL A 185 -5.00 -39.23 -14.20
N GLY A 186 -5.85 -38.58 -15.01
CA GLY A 186 -5.60 -38.44 -16.44
C GLY A 186 -4.29 -37.70 -16.76
N GLN A 187 -3.98 -36.64 -16.01
CA GLN A 187 -2.71 -35.93 -16.14
C GLN A 187 -1.50 -36.80 -15.80
N LEU A 188 -1.57 -37.58 -14.70
CA LEU A 188 -0.48 -38.47 -14.30
C LEU A 188 -0.23 -39.57 -15.32
N GLU A 189 -1.27 -40.12 -15.95
CA GLU A 189 -1.15 -41.12 -17.00
C GLU A 189 -0.41 -40.56 -18.22
N GLU A 190 -0.75 -39.34 -18.66
CA GLU A 190 -0.09 -38.63 -19.76
C GLU A 190 1.39 -38.29 -19.45
N LEU A 191 1.65 -37.81 -18.23
CA LEU A 191 3.01 -37.50 -17.77
C LEU A 191 3.89 -38.75 -17.70
N LEU A 192 3.36 -39.86 -17.16
CA LEU A 192 4.12 -41.10 -16.97
C LEU A 192 4.55 -41.74 -18.29
N GLU A 193 3.70 -41.67 -19.32
CA GLU A 193 4.01 -42.21 -20.64
C GLU A 193 5.29 -41.56 -21.20
N THR A 194 5.35 -40.24 -21.17
CA THR A 194 6.46 -39.47 -21.78
C THR A 194 7.67 -39.31 -20.85
N ALA A 195 7.50 -39.38 -19.52
CA ALA A 195 8.59 -39.30 -18.56
C ALA A 195 9.49 -40.56 -18.55
N ARG A 196 8.91 -41.75 -18.75
CA ARG A 196 9.66 -43.03 -18.79
C ARG A 196 10.69 -43.06 -19.92
N ASP A 197 10.29 -42.54 -21.07
CA ASP A 197 11.09 -42.52 -22.30
C ASP A 197 11.89 -41.23 -22.48
N CYS A 198 11.95 -40.35 -21.46
CA CYS A 198 12.73 -39.13 -21.52
C CYS A 198 14.22 -39.44 -21.71
N PRO A 199 14.87 -38.91 -22.77
CA PRO A 199 16.33 -38.96 -22.89
C PRO A 199 16.99 -38.22 -21.72
N VAL A 200 18.17 -38.68 -21.32
CA VAL A 200 18.90 -38.16 -20.14
C VAL A 200 20.36 -37.83 -20.46
N ASP A 201 20.70 -37.78 -21.75
CA ASP A 201 22.03 -37.39 -22.22
C ASP A 201 22.19 -35.86 -22.27
N ARG A 202 23.44 -35.42 -22.34
CA ARG A 202 23.81 -34.00 -22.35
C ARG A 202 23.23 -33.25 -23.54
N GLU A 203 23.28 -33.84 -24.74
CA GLU A 203 22.83 -33.17 -25.96
C GLU A 203 21.34 -32.86 -25.91
N PHE A 204 20.53 -33.80 -25.40
CA PHE A 204 19.10 -33.59 -25.19
C PHE A 204 18.82 -32.46 -24.19
N VAL A 205 19.47 -32.49 -23.02
CA VAL A 205 19.23 -31.48 -21.97
C VAL A 205 19.69 -30.10 -22.43
N GLU A 206 20.89 -29.99 -22.99
CA GLU A 206 21.43 -28.70 -23.48
C GLU A 206 20.64 -28.13 -24.66
N ALA A 207 19.91 -28.95 -25.42
CA ALA A 207 19.02 -28.47 -26.47
C ALA A 207 17.74 -27.80 -25.92
N HIS A 208 17.23 -28.25 -24.77
CA HIS A 208 15.91 -27.86 -24.25
C HIS A 208 15.95 -27.08 -22.92
N LEU A 209 17.11 -26.93 -22.29
CA LEU A 209 17.31 -26.14 -21.07
C LEU A 209 18.41 -25.10 -21.30
N VAL A 210 18.25 -23.92 -20.72
CA VAL A 210 19.34 -22.93 -20.63
C VAL A 210 19.43 -22.34 -19.22
N ILE A 211 20.67 -22.21 -18.75
CA ILE A 211 21.02 -21.54 -17.49
C ILE A 211 21.71 -20.22 -17.83
N LEU A 212 21.19 -19.14 -17.26
CA LEU A 212 21.56 -17.75 -17.51
C LEU A 212 22.11 -17.11 -16.24
N ALA A 213 23.25 -16.42 -16.33
CA ALA A 213 23.66 -15.43 -15.35
C ALA A 213 22.97 -14.09 -15.65
N ARG A 214 22.43 -13.42 -14.63
CA ARG A 214 21.67 -12.17 -14.78
C ARG A 214 22.32 -11.02 -14.00
N GLY A 215 21.87 -9.79 -14.28
CA GLY A 215 22.33 -8.61 -13.55
C GLY A 215 23.85 -8.42 -13.60
N GLY A 216 24.46 -8.04 -12.46
CA GLY A 216 25.92 -7.88 -12.37
C GLY A 216 26.69 -9.16 -12.65
N TYR A 217 26.14 -10.33 -12.32
CA TYR A 217 26.74 -11.61 -12.63
C TYR A 217 26.74 -11.89 -14.15
N GLY A 218 25.62 -11.64 -14.80
CA GLY A 218 25.47 -11.74 -16.26
C GLY A 218 26.49 -10.88 -17.01
N ARG A 219 26.72 -9.66 -16.52
CA ARG A 219 27.69 -8.72 -17.11
C ARG A 219 29.15 -9.02 -16.86
N GLY A 220 29.46 -10.06 -16.07
CA GLY A 220 30.83 -10.36 -15.64
C GLY A 220 31.41 -9.33 -14.69
N GLU A 221 30.53 -8.67 -13.92
CA GLU A 221 30.85 -7.61 -12.96
C GLU A 221 30.54 -8.07 -11.52
N LEU A 222 30.69 -9.37 -11.24
CA LEU A 222 30.34 -9.96 -9.96
C LEU A 222 31.32 -9.49 -8.86
N SER A 223 30.92 -8.46 -8.11
CA SER A 223 31.69 -7.98 -6.96
C SER A 223 31.51 -8.88 -5.74
N LEU A 224 32.40 -8.78 -4.75
CA LEU A 224 32.27 -9.52 -3.48
C LEU A 224 31.01 -9.14 -2.69
N ALA A 225 30.51 -7.92 -2.87
CA ALA A 225 29.24 -7.43 -2.31
C ALA A 225 27.99 -7.69 -3.19
N SER A 226 28.06 -8.52 -4.23
CA SER A 226 26.96 -8.73 -5.18
C SER A 226 26.22 -10.05 -4.95
N ASP A 227 24.91 -10.01 -5.17
CA ASP A 227 24.07 -11.19 -5.26
C ASP A 227 24.42 -12.03 -6.50
N ARG A 228 24.11 -13.33 -6.45
CA ARG A 228 24.38 -14.31 -7.52
C ARG A 228 23.10 -14.66 -8.25
N ASP A 229 22.73 -13.81 -9.21
CA ASP A 229 21.46 -13.93 -9.93
C ASP A 229 21.52 -14.97 -11.06
N LEU A 230 20.66 -15.99 -10.98
CA LEU A 230 20.49 -17.03 -12.00
C LEU A 230 19.13 -16.93 -12.69
N GLY A 231 19.04 -17.50 -13.90
CA GLY A 231 17.82 -17.69 -14.66
C GLY A 231 17.82 -19.06 -15.31
N TYR A 232 16.71 -19.77 -15.24
CA TYR A 232 16.48 -21.04 -15.92
C TYR A 232 15.38 -20.85 -16.95
N CYS A 233 15.56 -21.38 -18.16
CA CYS A 233 14.49 -21.40 -19.16
C CYS A 233 14.39 -22.76 -19.82
N LEU A 234 13.16 -23.30 -19.84
CA LEU A 234 12.82 -24.62 -20.38
C LEU A 234 12.04 -24.47 -21.70
N ASP A 235 12.36 -25.29 -22.69
CA ASP A 235 11.68 -25.35 -24.00
C ASP A 235 10.45 -26.26 -23.96
N THR A 236 9.41 -25.80 -23.25
CA THR A 236 8.11 -26.47 -23.08
C THR A 236 7.32 -26.65 -24.38
N GLU A 237 7.65 -25.91 -25.44
CA GLU A 237 7.03 -26.09 -26.76
C GLU A 237 7.50 -27.37 -27.48
N GLN A 238 8.76 -27.75 -27.26
CA GLN A 238 9.37 -28.92 -27.93
C GLN A 238 9.43 -30.15 -27.03
N LEU A 239 9.36 -29.98 -25.72
CA LEU A 239 9.33 -31.07 -24.75
C LEU A 239 7.91 -31.61 -24.56
N ALA A 240 7.78 -32.95 -24.51
CA ALA A 240 6.55 -33.55 -24.02
C ALA A 240 6.39 -33.29 -22.50
N ALA A 241 5.15 -33.29 -22.01
CA ALA A 241 4.84 -32.88 -20.63
C ALA A 241 5.65 -33.65 -19.55
N GLY A 242 5.80 -34.98 -19.70
CA GLY A 242 6.60 -35.79 -18.78
C GLY A 242 8.11 -35.60 -18.92
N GLN A 243 8.60 -35.27 -20.13
CA GLN A 243 10.01 -34.93 -20.35
C GLN A 243 10.34 -33.59 -19.69
N ALA A 244 9.47 -32.60 -19.84
CA ALA A 244 9.58 -31.31 -19.16
C ALA A 244 9.67 -31.48 -17.65
N GLU A 245 8.89 -32.40 -17.07
CA GLU A 245 8.94 -32.70 -15.65
C GLU A 245 10.29 -33.31 -15.21
N VAL A 246 10.83 -34.25 -15.99
CA VAL A 246 12.16 -34.83 -15.72
C VAL A 246 13.25 -33.77 -15.74
N VAL A 247 13.21 -32.84 -16.70
CA VAL A 247 14.18 -31.73 -16.78
C VAL A 247 13.95 -30.71 -15.64
N ARG A 248 12.71 -30.48 -15.19
CA ARG A 248 12.43 -29.67 -13.98
C ARG A 248 13.09 -30.27 -12.74
N GLN A 249 13.10 -31.61 -12.59
CA GLN A 249 13.81 -32.26 -11.49
C GLN A 249 15.33 -32.03 -11.55
N LEU A 250 15.91 -31.87 -12.73
CA LEU A 250 17.32 -31.47 -12.87
C LEU A 250 17.57 -30.06 -12.34
N VAL A 251 16.70 -29.09 -12.67
CA VAL A 251 16.80 -27.71 -12.17
C VAL A 251 16.71 -27.68 -10.63
N ILE A 252 15.74 -28.39 -10.06
CA ILE A 252 15.58 -28.54 -8.60
C ILE A 252 16.84 -29.16 -7.99
N ARG A 253 17.43 -30.17 -8.65
CA ARG A 253 18.65 -30.82 -8.20
C ARG A 253 19.83 -29.86 -8.15
N ILE A 254 20.03 -29.05 -9.19
CA ILE A 254 21.11 -28.05 -9.25
C ILE A 254 20.99 -27.09 -8.07
N GLU A 255 19.81 -26.50 -7.84
CA GLU A 255 19.60 -25.57 -6.73
C GLU A 255 19.79 -26.24 -5.36
N THR A 256 19.38 -27.50 -5.22
CA THR A 256 19.60 -28.27 -3.99
C THR A 256 21.10 -28.49 -3.72
N LEU A 257 21.89 -28.80 -4.75
CA LEU A 257 23.34 -28.97 -4.63
C LEU A 257 24.05 -27.65 -4.30
N LEU A 258 23.65 -26.54 -4.93
CA LEU A 258 24.20 -25.21 -4.63
C LEU A 258 23.90 -24.79 -3.19
N ASN A 259 22.68 -25.03 -2.71
CA ASN A 259 22.29 -24.77 -1.33
C ASN A 259 23.07 -25.66 -0.34
N ALA A 260 23.25 -26.94 -0.64
CA ALA A 260 24.08 -27.85 0.17
C ALA A 260 25.54 -27.38 0.24
N ALA A 261 26.05 -26.71 -0.81
CA ALA A 261 27.36 -26.10 -0.86
C ALA A 261 27.45 -24.70 -0.20
N GLN A 262 26.35 -24.21 0.39
CA GLN A 262 26.22 -22.84 0.93
C GLN A 262 26.46 -21.72 -0.11
N VAL A 263 26.28 -22.04 -1.39
CA VAL A 263 26.34 -21.08 -2.49
C VAL A 263 24.94 -20.53 -2.71
N MET A 264 24.58 -19.49 -1.97
CA MET A 264 23.26 -18.84 -2.08
C MET A 264 23.11 -18.15 -3.45
N THR A 265 22.07 -18.51 -4.20
CA THR A 265 21.71 -17.93 -5.50
C THR A 265 20.31 -17.31 -5.46
N ALA A 266 20.09 -16.30 -6.29
CA ALA A 266 18.78 -15.71 -6.52
C ALA A 266 18.31 -16.11 -7.92
N HIS A 267 17.48 -17.15 -8.03
CA HIS A 267 17.07 -17.70 -9.33
C HIS A 267 15.67 -17.23 -9.77
N GLN A 268 15.46 -17.21 -11.09
CA GLN A 268 14.15 -17.09 -11.72
C GLN A 268 13.97 -18.22 -12.73
N TYR A 269 12.77 -18.79 -12.80
CA TYR A 269 12.43 -19.88 -13.72
C TYR A 269 11.44 -19.37 -14.77
N PHE A 270 11.65 -19.77 -16.02
CA PHE A 270 10.84 -19.40 -17.17
C PHE A 270 10.51 -20.63 -18.02
N GLU A 271 9.32 -20.63 -18.60
CA GLU A 271 8.92 -21.56 -19.66
C GLU A 271 8.72 -20.73 -20.93
N ILE A 272 9.16 -21.25 -22.08
CA ILE A 272 9.24 -20.45 -23.31
C ILE A 272 7.87 -20.01 -23.85
N ASP A 273 6.83 -20.80 -23.57
CA ASP A 273 5.43 -20.56 -23.91
C ASP A 273 4.64 -19.83 -22.82
N GLU A 274 5.29 -19.42 -21.73
CA GLU A 274 4.65 -18.68 -20.65
C GLU A 274 4.22 -17.27 -21.11
N ASP A 275 3.06 -16.80 -20.65
CA ASP A 275 2.63 -15.42 -20.86
C ASP A 275 3.47 -14.43 -20.03
N LEU A 276 4.41 -13.77 -20.70
CA LEU A 276 5.30 -12.78 -20.12
C LEU A 276 4.70 -11.37 -20.01
N THR A 277 3.46 -11.12 -20.47
CA THR A 277 2.84 -9.78 -20.45
C THR A 277 2.71 -9.19 -19.05
N ARG A 278 2.68 -10.03 -18.00
CA ARG A 278 2.76 -9.62 -16.59
C ARG A 278 3.97 -8.72 -16.26
N PHE A 279 5.04 -8.77 -17.06
CA PHE A 279 6.23 -7.91 -16.89
C PHE A 279 6.06 -6.49 -17.45
N GLN A 280 4.97 -6.19 -18.17
CA GLN A 280 4.72 -4.90 -18.80
C GLN A 280 4.25 -3.80 -17.83
N GLN A 281 3.95 -4.14 -16.58
CA GLN A 281 3.25 -3.23 -15.65
C GLN A 281 4.03 -3.01 -14.35
N GLY A 282 3.94 -1.77 -13.85
CA GLY A 282 4.38 -1.40 -12.51
C GLY A 282 5.86 -1.68 -12.24
N SER A 283 6.14 -2.22 -11.06
CA SER A 283 7.50 -2.55 -10.61
C SER A 283 8.14 -3.67 -11.43
N MET A 284 7.40 -4.53 -12.13
CA MET A 284 8.02 -5.65 -12.86
C MET A 284 8.90 -5.20 -14.03
N LEU A 285 8.73 -3.97 -14.53
CA LEU A 285 9.56 -3.35 -15.57
C LEU A 285 11.05 -3.28 -15.20
N GLN A 286 11.39 -3.28 -13.90
CA GLN A 286 12.78 -3.28 -13.45
C GLN A 286 13.51 -4.61 -13.64
N THR A 287 12.78 -5.71 -13.87
CA THR A 287 13.34 -7.05 -14.08
C THR A 287 13.76 -7.27 -15.54
N ILE A 288 13.09 -6.65 -16.51
CA ILE A 288 13.35 -6.87 -17.94
C ILE A 288 14.83 -6.63 -18.31
N PRO A 289 15.51 -5.56 -17.86
CA PRO A 289 16.90 -5.32 -18.23
C PRO A 289 17.85 -6.43 -17.82
N SER A 290 17.66 -7.03 -16.64
CA SER A 290 18.54 -8.09 -16.14
C SER A 290 18.44 -9.38 -16.95
N ILE A 291 17.30 -9.62 -17.59
CA ILE A 291 17.05 -10.76 -18.49
C ILE A 291 17.63 -10.46 -19.88
N LEU A 292 17.38 -9.27 -20.42
CA LEU A 292 17.88 -8.88 -21.74
C LEU A 292 19.42 -8.82 -21.78
N GLU A 293 20.06 -8.36 -20.70
CA GLU A 293 21.53 -8.31 -20.56
C GLU A 293 22.16 -9.64 -20.11
N SER A 294 21.36 -10.69 -19.87
CA SER A 294 21.86 -11.97 -19.31
C SER A 294 22.92 -12.65 -20.18
N ARG A 295 23.66 -13.58 -19.60
CA ARG A 295 24.69 -14.37 -20.29
C ARG A 295 24.42 -15.86 -20.10
N VAL A 296 24.54 -16.63 -21.18
CA VAL A 296 24.42 -18.09 -21.11
C VAL A 296 25.63 -18.66 -20.38
N LEU A 297 25.35 -19.49 -19.37
CA LEU A 297 26.34 -20.28 -18.65
C LEU A 297 26.39 -21.71 -19.22
N VAL A 298 25.23 -22.34 -19.36
CA VAL A 298 25.08 -23.73 -19.82
C VAL A 298 23.81 -23.86 -20.66
N GLY A 299 23.83 -24.71 -21.70
CA GLY A 299 22.65 -25.08 -22.49
C GLY A 299 22.40 -24.23 -23.73
N SER A 300 21.13 -24.15 -24.16
CA SER A 300 20.74 -23.71 -25.50
C SER A 300 20.86 -22.19 -25.71
N GLN A 301 21.85 -21.79 -26.52
CA GLN A 301 22.00 -20.39 -26.95
C GLN A 301 20.78 -19.89 -27.75
N ARG A 302 20.16 -20.77 -28.55
CA ARG A 302 18.95 -20.45 -29.32
C ARG A 302 17.78 -20.14 -28.39
N LEU A 303 17.58 -20.95 -27.35
CA LEU A 303 16.51 -20.76 -26.37
C LEU A 303 16.68 -19.43 -25.61
N ALA A 304 17.91 -19.12 -25.18
CA ALA A 304 18.21 -17.83 -24.55
C ALA A 304 17.90 -16.63 -25.47
N GLU A 305 18.22 -16.72 -26.75
CA GLU A 305 17.94 -15.65 -27.72
C GLU A 305 16.43 -15.49 -27.97
N ARG A 306 15.69 -16.60 -28.05
CA ARG A 306 14.21 -16.57 -28.11
C ARG A 306 13.61 -15.92 -26.88
N LEU A 307 14.03 -16.33 -25.67
CA LEU A 307 13.55 -15.74 -24.42
C LEU A 307 13.78 -14.23 -24.39
N LYS A 308 15.01 -13.79 -24.72
CA LYS A 308 15.34 -12.36 -24.81
C LYS A 308 14.50 -11.64 -25.86
N GLN A 309 14.24 -12.27 -27.00
CA GLN A 309 13.38 -11.71 -28.03
C GLN A 309 11.95 -11.53 -27.52
N HIS A 310 11.36 -12.53 -26.87
CA HIS A 310 10.01 -12.41 -26.27
C HIS A 310 9.98 -11.26 -25.24
N PHE A 311 10.98 -11.16 -24.37
CA PHE A 311 11.09 -10.05 -23.41
C PHE A 311 11.26 -8.67 -24.07
N PHE A 312 11.94 -8.61 -25.23
CA PHE A 312 12.09 -7.37 -25.99
C PHE A 312 10.80 -6.99 -26.72
N GLU A 313 10.08 -7.96 -27.28
CA GLU A 313 8.80 -7.75 -27.98
C GLU A 313 7.71 -7.24 -27.04
N ILE A 314 7.68 -7.72 -25.80
CA ILE A 314 6.73 -7.23 -24.80
C ILE A 314 7.15 -5.90 -24.16
N LEU A 315 8.41 -5.45 -24.29
CA LEU A 315 8.92 -4.28 -23.56
C LEU A 315 8.15 -3.01 -23.97
N PRO A 316 7.35 -2.40 -23.07
CA PRO A 316 6.64 -1.18 -23.40
C PRO A 316 7.64 -0.01 -23.34
N TYR A 317 8.23 0.34 -24.49
CA TYR A 317 9.37 1.26 -24.56
C TYR A 317 9.15 2.59 -23.81
N GLU A 318 8.09 3.36 -24.12
CA GLU A 318 7.89 4.64 -23.42
C GLU A 318 7.62 4.46 -21.92
N PRO A 319 6.66 3.63 -21.47
CA PRO A 319 6.48 3.38 -20.04
C PRO A 319 7.76 2.96 -19.32
N TYR A 320 8.54 2.08 -19.95
CA TYR A 320 9.84 1.64 -19.45
C TYR A 320 10.84 2.81 -19.30
N VAL A 321 11.01 3.63 -20.35
CA VAL A 321 11.93 4.78 -20.31
C VAL A 321 11.49 5.80 -19.26
N LEU A 322 10.19 6.09 -19.18
CA LEU A 322 9.63 7.06 -18.24
C LEU A 322 9.76 6.61 -16.78
N GLU A 323 9.53 5.33 -16.51
CA GLU A 323 9.77 4.73 -15.20
C GLU A 323 11.24 4.88 -14.81
N LYS A 324 12.17 4.50 -15.69
CA LYS A 324 13.62 4.61 -15.45
C LYS A 324 14.06 6.06 -15.20
N ILE A 325 13.50 7.03 -15.93
CA ILE A 325 13.73 8.46 -15.68
C ILE A 325 13.22 8.85 -14.30
N ASN A 326 12.01 8.43 -13.92
CA ASN A 326 11.47 8.73 -12.60
C ASN A 326 12.36 8.17 -11.49
N THR A 327 12.83 6.92 -11.63
CA THR A 327 13.79 6.31 -10.68
C THR A 327 15.05 7.16 -10.55
N TYR A 328 15.60 7.62 -11.68
CA TYR A 328 16.80 8.45 -11.70
C TYR A 328 16.59 9.81 -11.02
N LEU A 329 15.43 10.44 -11.23
CA LEU A 329 15.09 11.74 -10.62
C LEU A 329 14.80 11.64 -9.12
N GLN A 330 14.30 10.50 -8.66
CA GLN A 330 14.03 10.23 -7.25
C GLN A 330 15.27 9.74 -6.49
N THR A 331 16.40 9.53 -7.18
CA THR A 331 17.63 9.06 -6.55
C THR A 331 18.18 10.08 -5.56
N GLU A 332 18.48 9.65 -4.33
CA GLU A 332 19.00 10.52 -3.28
C GLU A 332 20.43 10.98 -3.57
N ARG A 333 20.77 12.14 -3.02
CA ARG A 333 22.16 12.61 -3.02
C ARG A 333 22.90 11.94 -1.87
N PRO A 334 24.16 11.50 -2.06
CA PRO A 334 24.93 10.92 -0.98
C PRO A 334 25.09 11.94 0.15
N GLN A 335 25.06 11.46 1.39
CA GLN A 335 25.40 12.28 2.55
C GLN A 335 26.92 12.50 2.56
N LEU A 336 27.38 13.55 3.25
CA LEU A 336 28.82 13.86 3.28
C LEU A 336 29.63 12.76 4.01
N ASN A 337 29.09 12.25 5.11
CA ASN A 337 29.68 11.22 5.97
C ASN A 337 29.28 9.79 5.60
N GLN A 338 28.40 9.61 4.60
CA GLN A 338 27.96 8.29 4.17
C GLN A 338 27.50 8.30 2.71
N ALA A 339 28.04 7.36 1.91
CA ALA A 339 27.62 7.17 0.52
C ALA A 339 27.34 5.69 0.20
N ASP A 340 26.20 5.41 -0.42
CA ASP A 340 25.86 4.13 -1.04
C ASP A 340 26.41 4.08 -2.47
N LEU A 341 27.34 3.16 -2.72
CA LEU A 341 28.05 2.99 -3.99
C LEU A 341 27.15 2.46 -5.14
N LYS A 342 25.96 1.95 -4.81
CA LYS A 342 25.01 1.35 -5.76
C LYS A 342 23.84 2.28 -6.03
N HIS A 343 23.20 2.82 -5.00
CA HIS A 343 21.92 3.52 -5.11
C HIS A 343 22.05 5.03 -5.18
N ASP A 344 23.05 5.66 -4.55
CA ASP A 344 23.13 7.12 -4.53
C ASP A 344 23.44 7.72 -5.90
N LEU A 345 23.16 9.02 -6.04
CA LEU A 345 23.59 9.80 -7.18
C LEU A 345 25.12 9.79 -7.31
N GLY A 346 25.62 9.25 -8.43
CA GLY A 346 27.05 9.00 -8.67
C GLY A 346 27.48 7.55 -8.42
N GLY A 347 26.60 6.69 -7.90
CA GLY A 347 26.80 5.24 -7.79
C GLY A 347 26.45 4.48 -9.07
N LEU A 348 26.50 3.14 -9.01
CA LEU A 348 26.30 2.28 -10.20
C LEU A 348 24.93 2.46 -10.86
N ARG A 349 23.85 2.60 -10.09
CA ARG A 349 22.48 2.74 -10.63
C ARG A 349 22.31 4.04 -11.42
N SER A 350 23.05 5.09 -11.03
CA SER A 350 23.09 6.36 -11.76
C SER A 350 23.57 6.17 -13.19
N LEU A 351 24.52 5.26 -13.44
CA LEU A 351 24.98 4.93 -14.78
C LEU A 351 24.09 3.90 -15.47
N GLN A 352 23.70 2.84 -14.77
CA GLN A 352 22.95 1.72 -15.35
C GLN A 352 21.61 2.17 -15.95
N ILE A 353 20.92 3.13 -15.32
CA ILE A 353 19.65 3.65 -15.86
C ILE A 353 19.82 4.23 -17.27
N PRO A 354 20.70 5.24 -17.51
CA PRO A 354 21.01 5.71 -18.86
C PRO A 354 21.48 4.60 -19.82
N LEU A 355 22.26 3.63 -19.35
CA LEU A 355 22.70 2.51 -20.18
C LEU A 355 21.50 1.66 -20.63
N TRP A 356 20.59 1.30 -19.74
CA TRP A 356 19.44 0.49 -20.12
C TRP A 356 18.44 1.25 -21.02
N ILE A 357 18.25 2.55 -20.78
CA ILE A 357 17.46 3.40 -21.69
C ILE A 357 18.11 3.42 -23.08
N ALA A 358 19.43 3.60 -23.16
CA ALA A 358 20.14 3.54 -24.43
C ALA A 358 20.00 2.16 -25.11
N ALA A 359 20.15 1.08 -24.36
CA ALA A 359 19.99 -0.28 -24.86
C ALA A 359 18.60 -0.50 -25.47
N ALA A 360 17.54 -0.08 -24.76
CA ALA A 360 16.18 -0.09 -25.27
C ALA A 360 16.02 0.79 -26.52
N THR A 361 16.61 2.00 -26.51
CA THR A 361 16.52 2.97 -27.62
C THR A 361 17.11 2.42 -28.91
N PHE A 362 18.21 1.67 -28.81
CA PHE A 362 18.90 1.11 -29.96
C PHE A 362 18.46 -0.33 -30.28
N GLY A 363 17.60 -0.94 -29.46
CA GLY A 363 17.20 -2.35 -29.60
C GLY A 363 18.37 -3.32 -29.42
N VAL A 364 19.37 -2.95 -28.60
CA VAL A 364 20.57 -3.76 -28.37
C VAL A 364 20.86 -3.81 -26.88
N PHE A 365 20.83 -5.00 -26.31
CA PHE A 365 21.23 -5.27 -24.92
C PHE A 365 22.49 -6.12 -24.91
N PRO A 366 23.69 -5.50 -24.96
CA PRO A 366 24.93 -6.23 -24.84
C PRO A 366 25.01 -6.91 -23.47
N SER A 367 25.59 -8.11 -23.44
CA SER A 367 25.78 -8.80 -22.17
C SER A 367 26.88 -8.16 -21.33
N TYR A 368 27.80 -7.38 -21.91
CA TYR A 368 28.91 -6.76 -21.18
C TYR A 368 28.86 -5.23 -21.25
N THR A 369 29.13 -4.55 -20.14
CA THR A 369 29.13 -3.07 -20.11
C THR A 369 30.21 -2.47 -21.01
N ALA A 370 31.35 -3.16 -21.21
CA ALA A 370 32.36 -2.75 -22.19
C ALA A 370 31.80 -2.62 -23.62
N GLU A 371 30.98 -3.59 -24.05
CA GLU A 371 30.31 -3.57 -25.36
C GLU A 371 29.27 -2.45 -25.43
N MET A 372 28.57 -2.20 -24.32
CA MET A 372 27.62 -1.09 -24.23
C MET A 372 28.32 0.27 -24.34
N ILE A 373 29.47 0.46 -23.68
CA ILE A 373 30.27 1.68 -23.81
C ILE A 373 30.78 1.85 -25.26
N ALA A 374 31.23 0.78 -25.91
CA ALA A 374 31.63 0.82 -27.31
C ALA A 374 30.48 1.23 -28.25
N LEU A 375 29.25 0.72 -27.99
CA LEU A 375 28.04 1.14 -28.69
C LEU A 375 27.78 2.64 -28.49
N LEU A 376 27.89 3.16 -27.27
CA LEU A 376 27.68 4.59 -26.99
C LEU A 376 28.70 5.49 -27.70
N ILE A 377 29.97 5.05 -27.81
CA ILE A 377 30.99 5.76 -28.59
C ILE A 377 30.62 5.77 -30.08
N LYS A 378 30.24 4.60 -30.63
CA LYS A 378 29.83 4.46 -32.03
C LYS A 378 28.62 5.35 -32.36
N GLN A 379 27.67 5.47 -31.44
CA GLN A 379 26.48 6.32 -31.55
C GLN A 379 26.76 7.80 -31.23
N ARG A 380 28.02 8.18 -30.98
CA ARG A 380 28.48 9.53 -30.62
C ARG A 380 27.81 10.11 -29.38
N LEU A 381 27.35 9.24 -28.48
CA LEU A 381 26.80 9.64 -27.17
C LEU A 381 27.92 9.84 -26.14
N LEU A 382 29.06 9.17 -26.32
CA LEU A 382 30.30 9.39 -25.57
C LEU A 382 31.48 9.60 -26.53
N SER A 383 32.42 10.45 -26.14
CA SER A 383 33.75 10.45 -26.73
C SER A 383 34.62 9.33 -26.10
N PRO A 384 35.64 8.82 -26.81
CA PRO A 384 36.59 7.85 -26.23
C PRO A 384 37.22 8.33 -24.92
N ARG A 385 37.49 9.64 -24.79
CA ARG A 385 38.05 10.22 -23.56
C ARG A 385 37.06 10.22 -22.40
N GLN A 386 35.78 10.46 -22.66
CA GLN A 386 34.74 10.34 -21.63
C GLN A 386 34.54 8.89 -21.21
N ALA A 387 34.54 7.96 -22.16
CA ALA A 387 34.48 6.53 -21.87
C ALA A 387 35.67 6.07 -21.02
N PHE A 388 36.89 6.53 -21.33
CA PHE A 388 38.07 6.25 -20.51
C PHE A 388 37.90 6.73 -19.05
N LYS A 389 37.47 7.98 -18.84
CA LYS A 389 37.18 8.51 -17.50
C LYS A 389 36.12 7.69 -16.77
N LEU A 390 35.08 7.25 -17.47
CA LEU A 390 34.04 6.40 -16.92
C LEU A 390 34.61 5.05 -16.46
N CYS A 391 35.48 4.43 -17.26
CA CYS A 391 36.16 3.19 -16.87
C CYS A 391 37.02 3.37 -15.63
N GLN A 392 37.74 4.49 -15.48
CA GLN A 392 38.49 4.80 -14.26
C GLN A 392 37.57 4.93 -13.03
N ALA A 393 36.44 5.62 -13.19
CA ALA A 393 35.48 5.78 -12.10
C ALA A 393 34.78 4.47 -11.73
N LEU A 394 34.48 3.62 -12.72
CA LEU A 394 33.92 2.29 -12.48
C LEU A 394 34.93 1.39 -11.78
N GLU A 395 36.20 1.38 -12.22
CA GLU A 395 37.27 0.62 -11.55
C GLU A 395 37.29 0.97 -10.06
N PHE A 396 37.36 2.25 -9.72
CA PHE A 396 37.40 2.65 -8.32
C PHE A 396 36.10 2.32 -7.57
N THR A 397 34.94 2.47 -8.20
CA THR A 397 33.65 2.11 -7.59
C THR A 397 33.58 0.62 -7.27
N TYR A 398 34.04 -0.24 -8.19
CA TYR A 398 34.10 -1.68 -7.94
C TYR A 398 35.19 -2.06 -6.92
N ASP A 399 36.29 -1.32 -6.85
CA ASP A 399 37.32 -1.49 -5.81
C ASP A 399 36.71 -1.32 -4.42
N LEU A 400 35.98 -0.21 -4.22
CA LEU A 400 35.26 0.07 -2.98
C LEU A 400 34.15 -0.97 -2.71
N ARG A 401 33.41 -1.41 -3.73
CA ARG A 401 32.38 -2.46 -3.55
C ARG A 401 32.97 -3.82 -3.19
N ASN A 402 34.12 -4.19 -3.75
CA ASN A 402 34.83 -5.42 -3.37
C ASN A 402 35.37 -5.30 -1.95
N PHE A 403 35.97 -4.16 -1.61
CA PHE A 403 36.49 -3.91 -0.27
C PHE A 403 35.39 -3.98 0.79
N THR A 404 34.30 -3.21 0.62
CA THR A 404 33.16 -3.18 1.55
C THR A 404 32.48 -4.55 1.69
N GLY A 405 32.43 -5.34 0.60
CA GLY A 405 31.86 -6.68 0.61
C GLY A 405 32.67 -7.68 1.44
N ALA A 406 33.99 -7.54 1.50
CA ALA A 406 34.87 -8.39 2.30
C ALA A 406 35.21 -7.81 3.69
N ALA A 407 34.90 -6.53 3.92
CA ALA A 407 35.38 -5.77 5.06
C ALA A 407 35.04 -6.41 6.41
N ARG A 408 33.77 -6.74 6.63
CA ARG A 408 33.28 -7.26 7.91
C ARG A 408 33.84 -8.64 8.23
N ASP A 409 33.89 -9.52 7.24
CA ASP A 409 34.18 -10.94 7.45
C ASP A 409 35.68 -11.26 7.36
N HIS A 410 36.45 -10.45 6.61
CA HIS A 410 37.86 -10.75 6.31
C HIS A 410 38.85 -9.66 6.71
N TYR A 411 38.44 -8.39 6.77
CA TYR A 411 39.38 -7.28 7.04
C TYR A 411 39.24 -6.69 8.45
N PHE A 412 38.16 -7.01 9.16
CA PHE A 412 37.91 -6.54 10.53
C PHE A 412 38.62 -7.42 11.58
N ASP A 413 39.92 -7.16 11.76
CA ASP A 413 40.77 -7.84 12.75
C ASP A 413 41.03 -6.98 14.01
N GLU A 414 41.89 -7.46 14.91
CA GLU A 414 42.27 -6.73 16.13
C GLU A 414 42.86 -5.35 15.83
N GLU A 415 43.66 -5.21 14.77
CA GLU A 415 44.24 -3.93 14.39
C GLU A 415 43.14 -2.91 14.03
N ALA A 416 42.13 -3.33 13.28
CA ALA A 416 40.96 -2.51 12.97
C ALA A 416 40.18 -2.10 14.23
N ARG A 417 40.05 -3.00 15.23
CA ARG A 417 39.39 -2.66 16.51
C ARG A 417 40.17 -1.60 17.28
N HIS A 418 41.50 -1.71 17.32
CA HIS A 418 42.37 -0.74 17.98
C HIS A 418 42.36 0.64 17.29
N SER A 419 42.12 0.69 15.98
CA SER A 419 41.92 1.95 15.25
C SER A 419 40.55 2.61 15.50
N GLY A 420 39.72 2.03 16.37
CA GLY A 420 38.39 2.53 16.72
C GLY A 420 37.28 2.13 15.75
N CYS A 421 37.55 1.24 14.79
CA CYS A 421 36.55 0.74 13.87
C CYS A 421 35.56 -0.18 14.60
N ARG A 422 34.27 -0.06 14.28
CA ARG A 422 33.22 -0.94 14.81
C ARG A 422 32.67 -1.80 13.69
N GLY A 423 32.59 -3.12 13.91
CA GLY A 423 32.11 -4.06 12.90
C GLY A 423 30.66 -3.82 12.47
N GLU A 424 29.84 -3.22 13.33
CA GLU A 424 28.44 -2.86 13.03
C GLU A 424 28.32 -1.76 11.96
N ASP A 425 29.35 -0.92 11.83
CA ASP A 425 29.39 0.17 10.84
C ASP A 425 29.91 -0.30 9.48
N LEU A 426 30.42 -1.54 9.39
CA LEU A 426 30.96 -2.12 8.16
C LEU A 426 29.84 -2.80 7.35
N GLN A 427 29.20 -2.03 6.50
CA GLN A 427 28.11 -2.49 5.64
C GLN A 427 28.56 -2.61 4.17
N PRO A 428 28.18 -3.69 3.46
CA PRO A 428 28.44 -3.82 2.03
C PRO A 428 27.85 -2.66 1.23
N ASN A 429 28.59 -2.18 0.22
CA ASN A 429 28.22 -1.05 -0.64
C ASN A 429 28.16 0.33 0.05
N VAL A 430 28.46 0.44 1.35
CA VAL A 430 28.41 1.72 2.08
C VAL A 430 29.82 2.16 2.44
N ILE A 431 30.14 3.41 2.11
CA ILE A 431 31.34 4.09 2.59
C ILE A 431 30.92 5.12 3.64
N ASN A 432 31.39 4.92 4.87
CA ASN A 432 31.31 5.85 5.99
C ASN A 432 32.72 6.02 6.59
N ASP A 433 32.86 6.90 7.58
CA ASP A 433 34.15 7.21 8.22
C ASP A 433 34.91 5.96 8.71
N ASN A 434 34.20 4.94 9.22
CA ASN A 434 34.83 3.71 9.71
C ASN A 434 35.32 2.81 8.57
N MET A 435 34.52 2.68 7.51
CA MET A 435 34.91 1.95 6.31
C MET A 435 36.11 2.61 5.60
N GLU A 436 36.13 3.94 5.53
CA GLU A 436 37.24 4.70 4.97
C GLU A 436 38.54 4.47 5.75
N ARG A 437 38.49 4.58 7.09
CA ARG A 437 39.66 4.28 7.93
C ARG A 437 40.15 2.86 7.75
N LEU A 438 39.24 1.90 7.68
CA LEU A 438 39.59 0.50 7.44
C LEU A 438 40.23 0.33 6.05
N TYR A 439 39.70 1.01 5.05
CA TYR A 439 40.27 1.03 3.70
C TYR A 439 41.72 1.54 3.71
N LEU A 440 41.97 2.70 4.32
CA LEU A 440 43.32 3.27 4.43
C LEU A 440 44.28 2.38 5.23
N LEU A 441 43.77 1.71 6.27
CA LEU A 441 44.56 0.78 7.09
C LEU A 441 44.99 -0.47 6.30
N LYS A 442 44.06 -1.09 5.57
CA LYS A 442 44.28 -2.39 4.92
C LYS A 442 44.73 -2.29 3.47
N LYS A 443 44.37 -1.21 2.77
CA LYS A 443 44.65 -0.98 1.36
C LYS A 443 45.29 0.39 1.15
N GLN A 444 46.62 0.40 1.05
CA GLN A 444 47.46 1.61 0.97
C GLN A 444 47.47 2.25 -0.44
N ARG A 445 46.30 2.41 -1.06
CA ARG A 445 46.14 3.10 -2.36
C ARG A 445 46.23 4.62 -2.24
N PHE A 446 45.97 5.16 -1.05
CA PHE A 446 46.00 6.60 -0.74
C PHE A 446 46.81 6.85 0.52
N GLN A 447 47.35 8.07 0.67
CA GLN A 447 48.21 8.43 1.80
C GLN A 447 47.39 8.82 3.03
N ASP A 448 46.30 9.53 2.83
CA ASP A 448 45.42 10.03 3.88
C ASP A 448 43.95 10.09 3.41
N VAL A 449 43.09 10.49 4.35
CA VAL A 449 41.64 10.68 4.17
C VAL A 449 41.34 11.73 3.09
N ASP A 450 42.09 12.84 3.07
CA ASP A 450 41.84 13.92 2.09
C ASP A 450 42.14 13.47 0.65
N ASP A 451 43.18 12.67 0.45
CA ASP A 451 43.49 12.04 -0.84
C ASP A 451 42.39 11.06 -1.29
N PHE A 452 41.96 10.18 -0.38
CA PHE A 452 40.88 9.22 -0.64
C PHE A 452 39.59 9.94 -1.01
N ASP A 453 39.16 10.90 -0.20
CA ASP A 453 37.89 11.61 -0.38
C ASP A 453 37.89 12.47 -1.64
N ARG A 454 38.99 13.18 -1.94
CA ARG A 454 39.11 13.93 -3.20
C ARG A 454 38.97 13.01 -4.41
N TYR A 455 39.63 11.85 -4.39
CA TYR A 455 39.55 10.89 -5.49
C TYR A 455 38.15 10.28 -5.60
N ARG A 456 37.56 9.86 -4.48
CA ARG A 456 36.21 9.29 -4.40
C ARG A 456 35.17 10.25 -4.94
N LEU A 457 35.15 11.49 -4.44
CA LEU A 457 34.19 12.51 -4.87
C LEU A 457 34.37 12.84 -6.35
N GLN A 458 35.62 12.88 -6.86
CA GLN A 458 35.88 13.08 -8.28
C GLN A 458 35.33 11.94 -9.15
N MET A 459 35.48 10.68 -8.73
CA MET A 459 34.96 9.52 -9.46
C MET A 459 33.43 9.49 -9.45
N GLN A 460 32.80 9.76 -8.30
CA GLN A 460 31.35 9.86 -8.16
C GLN A 460 30.77 11.00 -9.02
N ASP A 461 31.40 12.18 -8.99
CA ASP A 461 31.01 13.31 -9.85
C ASP A 461 31.18 12.98 -11.34
N THR A 462 32.24 12.26 -11.71
CA THR A 462 32.45 11.79 -13.09
C THR A 462 31.31 10.89 -13.56
N ILE A 463 30.92 9.89 -12.75
CA ILE A 463 29.78 9.02 -13.07
C ILE A 463 28.50 9.85 -13.18
N GLN A 464 28.25 10.75 -12.23
CA GLN A 464 27.06 11.59 -12.22
C GLN A 464 26.97 12.48 -13.47
N GLN A 465 28.02 13.22 -13.79
CA GLN A 465 28.05 14.16 -14.92
C GLN A 465 27.86 13.43 -16.26
N LEU A 466 28.56 12.31 -16.46
CA LEU A 466 28.45 11.52 -17.69
C LEU A 466 27.07 10.87 -17.80
N SER A 467 26.51 10.36 -16.70
CA SER A 467 25.17 9.79 -16.68
C SER A 467 24.10 10.82 -17.04
N ARG A 468 24.18 12.04 -16.48
CA ARG A 468 23.29 13.15 -16.82
C ARG A 468 23.42 13.55 -18.29
N ALA A 469 24.65 13.65 -18.79
CA ALA A 469 24.90 14.01 -20.18
C ALA A 469 24.35 12.96 -21.14
N LEU A 470 24.59 11.67 -20.84
CA LEU A 470 24.04 10.54 -21.60
C LEU A 470 22.52 10.59 -21.63
N LEU A 471 21.89 10.67 -20.46
CA LEU A 471 20.43 10.72 -20.34
C LEU A 471 19.86 11.89 -21.13
N ARG A 472 20.43 13.08 -21.00
CA ARG A 472 20.03 14.27 -21.77
C ARG A 472 20.12 14.02 -23.27
N ASN A 473 21.26 13.53 -23.76
CA ASN A 473 21.50 13.32 -25.19
C ASN A 473 20.58 12.24 -25.78
N ILE A 474 20.22 11.22 -24.99
CA ILE A 474 19.28 10.16 -25.42
C ILE A 474 17.87 10.75 -25.51
N LEU A 475 17.44 11.52 -24.51
CA LEU A 475 16.07 12.05 -24.41
C LEU A 475 15.82 13.28 -25.28
N GLU A 476 16.87 13.95 -25.78
CA GLU A 476 16.78 15.02 -26.79
C GLU A 476 16.31 14.52 -28.16
N ARG A 477 16.26 13.21 -28.38
CA ARG A 477 15.76 12.62 -29.62
C ARG A 477 14.23 12.60 -29.66
N HIS A 478 13.68 12.93 -30.82
CA HIS A 478 12.27 12.71 -31.10
C HIS A 478 12.01 11.25 -31.44
N VAL A 479 10.90 10.72 -30.96
CA VAL A 479 10.45 9.36 -31.24
C VAL A 479 9.16 9.44 -32.04
N VAL A 480 9.14 8.81 -33.21
CA VAL A 480 7.92 8.69 -34.02
C VAL A 480 7.19 7.42 -33.62
N ARG A 481 5.88 7.54 -33.43
CA ARG A 481 4.97 6.43 -33.16
C ARG A 481 3.94 6.33 -34.25
N THR A 482 3.82 5.15 -34.84
CA THR A 482 2.91 4.88 -35.95
C THR A 482 1.68 4.16 -35.45
N PHE A 483 0.52 4.77 -35.70
CA PHE A 483 -0.79 4.18 -35.51
C PHE A 483 -1.29 3.64 -36.86
N GLN A 484 -2.48 3.03 -36.88
CA GLN A 484 -3.05 2.50 -38.13
C GLN A 484 -3.25 3.55 -39.22
N THR A 485 -3.45 4.83 -38.85
CA THR A 485 -3.83 5.88 -39.80
C THR A 485 -3.07 7.20 -39.65
N PHE A 486 -2.26 7.34 -38.61
CA PHE A 486 -1.49 8.55 -38.33
C PHE A 486 -0.18 8.22 -37.61
N GLN A 487 0.71 9.20 -37.54
CA GLN A 487 1.94 9.14 -36.77
C GLN A 487 1.96 10.28 -35.76
N VAL A 488 2.56 10.06 -34.59
CA VAL A 488 2.81 11.12 -33.61
C VAL A 488 4.30 11.23 -33.33
N THR A 489 4.78 12.46 -33.25
CA THR A 489 6.16 12.75 -32.88
C THR A 489 6.20 13.14 -31.40
N VAL A 490 6.97 12.39 -30.63
CA VAL A 490 7.08 12.53 -29.18
C VAL A 490 8.43 13.11 -28.80
N TYR A 491 8.42 14.08 -27.90
CA TYR A 491 9.60 14.55 -27.19
C TYR A 491 9.67 13.94 -25.78
N LEU A 492 10.46 12.87 -25.65
CA LEU A 492 10.56 12.07 -24.41
C LEU A 492 10.94 12.91 -23.18
N ARG A 493 11.91 13.83 -23.33
CA ARG A 493 12.41 14.66 -22.21
C ARG A 493 11.32 15.53 -21.60
N GLN A 494 10.49 16.15 -22.43
CA GLN A 494 9.41 17.03 -21.98
C GLN A 494 8.10 16.28 -21.75
N ARG A 495 8.04 14.98 -22.08
CA ARG A 495 6.81 14.17 -22.03
C ARG A 495 5.70 14.80 -22.87
N ARG A 496 6.04 15.25 -24.07
CA ARG A 496 5.12 15.99 -24.96
C ARG A 496 5.01 15.36 -26.33
N ILE A 497 3.81 15.27 -26.85
CA ILE A 497 3.55 15.08 -28.27
C ILE A 497 3.61 16.46 -28.92
N ILE A 498 4.47 16.60 -29.93
CA ILE A 498 4.73 17.89 -30.58
C ILE A 498 4.07 18.01 -31.94
N GLU A 499 3.85 16.90 -32.63
CA GLU A 499 3.29 16.88 -33.99
C GLU A 499 2.46 15.60 -34.20
N ILE A 500 1.42 15.71 -35.03
CA ILE A 500 0.62 14.59 -35.54
C ILE A 500 0.60 14.67 -37.06
N ASN A 501 1.02 13.60 -37.73
CA ASN A 501 1.17 13.54 -39.18
C ASN A 501 0.36 12.38 -39.77
N ALA A 502 0.08 12.45 -41.07
CA ALA A 502 -0.41 11.28 -41.80
C ALA A 502 0.68 10.19 -41.84
N LEU A 503 0.32 8.97 -42.24
CA LEU A 503 1.30 7.88 -42.39
C LEU A 503 2.44 8.26 -43.35
N GLU A 504 3.64 7.75 -43.06
CA GLU A 504 4.83 8.00 -43.86
C GLU A 504 4.59 7.70 -45.36
N GLY A 505 4.90 8.67 -46.24
CA GLY A 505 4.67 8.58 -47.68
C GLY A 505 3.31 9.08 -48.16
N MET A 506 2.38 9.46 -47.27
CA MET A 506 1.13 10.15 -47.61
C MET A 506 1.33 11.67 -47.67
N PRO A 507 0.53 12.42 -48.46
CA PRO A 507 0.52 13.87 -48.37
C PRO A 507 0.05 14.28 -46.97
N GLN A 508 0.70 15.30 -46.40
CA GLN A 508 0.23 15.87 -45.14
C GLN A 508 -1.17 16.45 -45.34
N VAL A 509 -2.11 16.03 -44.52
CA VAL A 509 -3.50 16.47 -44.52
C VAL A 509 -3.85 17.14 -43.18
N PRO A 510 -4.83 18.06 -43.15
CA PRO A 510 -5.30 18.65 -41.89
C PRO A 510 -5.77 17.58 -40.89
N LEU A 511 -5.62 17.85 -39.59
CA LEU A 511 -6.05 16.93 -38.52
C LEU A 511 -7.51 16.52 -38.63
N SER A 512 -8.39 17.41 -39.13
CA SER A 512 -9.81 17.11 -39.36
C SER A 512 -10.07 15.98 -40.36
N LEU A 513 -9.15 15.75 -41.29
CA LEU A 513 -9.23 14.60 -42.21
C LEU A 513 -8.62 13.33 -41.59
N ILE A 514 -7.61 13.47 -40.74
CA ILE A 514 -7.02 12.34 -40.01
C ILE A 514 -8.02 11.77 -39.00
N PHE A 515 -8.64 12.66 -38.22
CA PHE A 515 -9.58 12.36 -37.14
C PHE A 515 -11.05 12.54 -37.54
N SER A 516 -11.36 12.36 -38.84
CA SER A 516 -12.74 12.34 -39.32
C SER A 516 -13.58 11.22 -38.68
N ASP A 517 -12.91 10.16 -38.21
CA ASP A 517 -13.50 9.07 -37.45
C ASP A 517 -13.15 9.25 -35.95
N PRO A 518 -14.13 9.45 -35.06
CA PRO A 518 -13.88 9.67 -33.64
C PRO A 518 -13.14 8.52 -32.96
N LEU A 519 -13.23 7.29 -33.48
CA LEU A 519 -12.53 6.13 -32.89
C LEU A 519 -11.01 6.26 -33.03
N LYS A 520 -10.53 6.81 -34.14
CA LYS A 520 -9.09 7.05 -34.36
C LYS A 520 -8.55 8.13 -33.44
N LEU A 521 -9.39 9.12 -33.10
CA LEU A 521 -9.03 10.14 -32.13
C LEU A 521 -8.93 9.53 -30.73
N LEU A 522 -9.81 8.59 -30.37
CA LEU A 522 -9.69 7.86 -29.11
C LEU A 522 -8.43 7.00 -29.05
N ASP A 523 -7.93 6.44 -30.17
CA ASP A 523 -6.64 5.74 -30.18
C ASP A 523 -5.47 6.63 -29.72
N LEU A 524 -5.48 7.92 -30.12
CA LEU A 524 -4.51 8.91 -29.63
C LEU A 524 -4.64 9.10 -28.11
N PHE A 525 -5.87 9.28 -27.60
CA PHE A 525 -6.07 9.52 -26.17
C PHE A 525 -5.86 8.28 -25.30
N ILE A 526 -6.11 7.08 -25.82
CA ILE A 526 -5.74 5.81 -25.19
C ILE A 526 -4.22 5.73 -25.09
N TYR A 527 -3.49 6.10 -26.15
CA TYR A 527 -2.03 6.17 -26.09
C TYR A 527 -1.56 7.19 -25.04
N VAL A 528 -2.13 8.41 -25.05
CA VAL A 528 -1.86 9.45 -24.04
C VAL A 528 -2.12 8.92 -22.63
N GLY A 529 -3.24 8.23 -22.39
CA GLY A 529 -3.58 7.64 -21.11
C GLY A 529 -2.64 6.49 -20.70
N LYS A 530 -2.06 5.75 -21.66
CA LYS A 530 -1.07 4.70 -21.38
C LYS A 530 0.29 5.26 -20.98
N VAL A 531 0.73 6.36 -21.60
CA VAL A 531 2.11 6.89 -21.44
C VAL A 531 2.21 8.15 -20.59
N GLY A 532 1.11 8.87 -20.38
CA GLY A 532 1.07 10.11 -19.59
C GLY A 532 1.72 11.31 -20.27
N TYR A 533 1.67 11.39 -21.61
CA TYR A 533 2.15 12.56 -22.34
C TYR A 533 1.15 13.70 -22.35
N ASP A 534 1.67 14.93 -22.42
CA ASP A 534 0.88 16.11 -22.74
C ASP A 534 0.98 16.44 -24.23
N LEU A 535 0.03 17.20 -24.76
CA LEU A 535 0.15 17.79 -26.09
C LEU A 535 0.84 19.16 -25.97
N SER A 536 1.61 19.57 -26.99
CA SER A 536 2.08 20.97 -27.08
C SER A 536 0.89 21.93 -27.12
N PHE A 537 1.11 23.18 -26.69
CA PHE A 537 0.06 24.19 -26.69
C PHE A 537 -0.47 24.43 -28.12
N GLU A 538 0.45 24.50 -29.07
CA GLU A 538 0.16 24.70 -30.49
C GLU A 538 -0.68 23.56 -31.07
N LEU A 539 -0.41 22.31 -30.66
CA LEU A 539 -1.17 21.15 -31.12
C LEU A 539 -2.56 21.09 -30.48
N LYS A 540 -2.72 21.49 -29.21
CA LYS A 540 -4.06 21.61 -28.59
C LYS A 540 -4.93 22.63 -29.33
N ASP A 541 -4.34 23.75 -29.75
CA ASP A 541 -5.00 24.80 -30.53
C ASP A 541 -5.39 24.29 -31.94
N GLU A 542 -4.47 23.62 -32.65
CA GLU A 542 -4.77 22.99 -33.96
C GLU A 542 -5.87 21.92 -33.84
N MET A 543 -5.89 21.14 -32.76
CA MET A 543 -6.93 20.13 -32.51
C MET A 543 -8.30 20.74 -32.18
N ALA A 544 -8.40 22.01 -31.79
CA ALA A 544 -9.68 22.65 -31.54
C ALA A 544 -10.52 22.75 -32.83
N ASP A 545 -9.89 22.82 -34.01
CA ASP A 545 -10.57 22.79 -35.32
C ASP A 545 -11.40 21.52 -35.54
N LEU A 546 -11.06 20.41 -34.84
CA LEU A 546 -11.81 19.16 -34.92
C LEU A 546 -13.26 19.33 -34.46
N LEU A 547 -13.54 20.27 -33.56
CA LEU A 547 -14.87 20.53 -32.99
C LEU A 547 -15.89 20.97 -34.05
N GLN A 548 -15.44 21.53 -35.18
CA GLN A 548 -16.32 21.88 -36.30
C GLN A 548 -16.86 20.63 -37.03
N SER A 549 -16.09 19.54 -37.03
CA SER A 549 -16.40 18.31 -37.76
C SER A 549 -16.93 17.18 -36.87
N LEU A 550 -16.48 17.11 -35.61
CA LEU A 550 -16.90 16.11 -34.62
C LEU A 550 -18.16 16.58 -33.88
N THR A 551 -19.30 16.58 -34.58
CA THR A 551 -20.60 16.86 -33.97
C THR A 551 -21.04 15.71 -33.06
N VAL A 552 -21.93 16.01 -32.10
CA VAL A 552 -22.51 14.99 -31.20
C VAL A 552 -23.18 13.87 -32.01
N GLU A 553 -23.78 14.20 -33.15
CA GLU A 553 -24.41 13.24 -34.07
C GLU A 553 -23.38 12.30 -34.72
N VAL A 554 -22.25 12.85 -35.18
CA VAL A 554 -21.14 12.06 -35.74
C VAL A 554 -20.58 11.11 -34.69
N VAL A 555 -20.38 11.60 -33.46
CA VAL A 555 -19.92 10.77 -32.33
C VAL A 555 -20.93 9.65 -32.02
N GLN A 556 -22.22 9.98 -31.90
CA GLN A 556 -23.28 9.02 -31.60
C GLN A 556 -23.47 7.96 -32.70
N SER A 557 -23.11 8.25 -33.95
CA SER A 557 -23.15 7.26 -35.04
C SER A 557 -22.24 6.05 -34.81
N ARG A 558 -21.26 6.16 -33.89
CA ARG A 558 -20.30 5.12 -33.49
C ARG A 558 -20.52 4.61 -32.06
N ALA A 559 -21.69 4.85 -31.46
CA ALA A 559 -21.93 4.58 -30.04
C ALA A 559 -21.54 3.15 -29.57
N PRO A 560 -21.86 2.05 -30.28
CA PRO A 560 -21.48 0.71 -29.83
C PRO A 560 -19.96 0.55 -29.62
N GLU A 561 -19.17 1.05 -30.57
CA GLU A 561 -17.70 0.97 -30.55
C GLU A 561 -17.06 1.97 -29.57
N LEU A 562 -17.75 3.07 -29.24
CA LEU A 562 -17.27 4.04 -28.24
C LEU A 562 -17.12 3.41 -26.85
N SER A 563 -18.05 2.53 -26.46
CA SER A 563 -18.02 1.89 -25.13
C SER A 563 -16.75 1.05 -24.92
N GLU A 564 -16.28 0.35 -25.96
CA GLU A 564 -15.05 -0.43 -25.94
C GLU A 564 -13.83 0.48 -25.81
N LYS A 565 -13.74 1.53 -26.65
CA LYS A 565 -12.62 2.48 -26.63
C LYS A 565 -12.54 3.29 -25.34
N PHE A 566 -13.67 3.75 -24.82
CA PHE A 566 -13.70 4.41 -23.51
C PHE A 566 -13.40 3.45 -22.37
N SER A 567 -13.80 2.18 -22.44
CA SER A 567 -13.39 1.19 -21.44
C SER A 567 -11.87 0.98 -21.47
N GLU A 568 -11.26 0.89 -22.66
CA GLU A 568 -9.81 0.83 -22.80
C GLU A 568 -9.14 2.09 -22.22
N LEU A 569 -9.60 3.28 -22.60
CA LEU A 569 -9.09 4.57 -22.11
C LEU A 569 -9.19 4.67 -20.59
N MET A 570 -10.36 4.34 -20.03
CA MET A 570 -10.59 4.41 -18.59
C MET A 570 -9.70 3.43 -17.83
N MET A 571 -9.31 2.31 -18.41
CA MET A 571 -8.38 1.36 -17.76
C MET A 571 -6.91 1.79 -17.81
N THR A 572 -6.57 2.85 -18.54
CA THR A 572 -5.19 3.37 -18.60
C THR A 572 -4.74 4.05 -17.28
N PRO A 573 -3.43 4.04 -16.95
CA PRO A 573 -2.92 4.60 -15.69
C PRO A 573 -2.91 6.13 -15.62
N TYR A 574 -2.98 6.83 -16.76
CA TYR A 574 -2.99 8.30 -16.84
C TYR A 574 -4.27 8.82 -17.52
N VAL A 575 -5.40 8.14 -17.26
CA VAL A 575 -6.70 8.52 -17.80
C VAL A 575 -7.08 9.96 -17.43
N ASP A 576 -6.76 10.41 -16.21
CA ASP A 576 -7.03 11.78 -15.76
C ASP A 576 -6.35 12.81 -16.67
N GLN A 577 -5.11 12.57 -17.07
CA GLN A 577 -4.35 13.42 -17.97
C GLN A 577 -4.96 13.43 -19.37
N ALA A 578 -5.34 12.26 -19.90
CA ALA A 578 -5.99 12.17 -21.21
C ALA A 578 -7.32 12.96 -21.22
N LEU A 579 -8.18 12.75 -20.22
CA LEU A 579 -9.45 13.46 -20.09
C LEU A 579 -9.26 14.97 -19.86
N ARG A 580 -8.21 15.37 -19.12
CA ARG A 580 -7.85 16.77 -18.93
C ARG A 580 -7.45 17.44 -20.24
N ILE A 581 -6.63 16.78 -21.06
CA ILE A 581 -6.24 17.30 -22.38
C ILE A 581 -7.46 17.41 -23.29
N MET A 582 -8.35 16.41 -23.30
CA MET A 582 -9.61 16.49 -24.05
C MET A 582 -10.52 17.64 -23.56
N LEU A 583 -10.46 17.99 -22.28
CA LEU A 583 -11.19 19.13 -21.73
C LEU A 583 -10.54 20.48 -22.10
N GLU A 584 -9.21 20.53 -22.20
CA GLU A 584 -8.44 21.72 -22.57
C GLU A 584 -8.54 22.05 -24.07
N ILE A 585 -8.64 21.05 -24.94
CA ILE A 585 -8.94 21.24 -26.36
C ILE A 585 -10.36 21.78 -26.47
N SER A 586 -10.47 23.09 -26.70
CA SER A 586 -11.73 23.81 -26.63
C SER A 586 -11.75 24.98 -27.59
N ASP A 587 -12.94 25.28 -28.11
CA ASP A 587 -13.17 26.42 -28.98
C ASP A 587 -13.31 27.72 -28.14
N PRO A 588 -12.88 28.90 -28.63
CA PRO A 588 -13.11 30.16 -27.94
C PRO A 588 -14.60 30.43 -27.68
N ILE A 589 -14.90 31.04 -26.53
CA ILE A 589 -16.28 31.35 -26.10
C ILE A 589 -17.01 32.15 -27.20
N GLY A 590 -18.09 31.59 -27.75
CA GLY A 590 -19.07 32.33 -28.54
C GLY A 590 -19.11 32.07 -30.05
N LEU A 591 -18.36 31.10 -30.60
CA LEU A 591 -18.43 30.76 -32.03
C LEU A 591 -19.77 30.12 -32.46
N ASN A 592 -20.41 29.39 -31.55
CA ASN A 592 -21.70 28.72 -31.79
C ASN A 592 -22.92 29.55 -31.35
N ASP A 593 -22.75 30.84 -31.02
CA ASP A 593 -23.85 31.72 -30.65
C ASP A 593 -24.39 32.49 -31.87
N PRO A 594 -25.57 32.14 -32.43
CA PRO A 594 -26.23 33.02 -33.39
C PRO A 594 -26.54 34.41 -32.80
N ALA A 595 -26.44 34.60 -31.47
CA ALA A 595 -26.65 35.86 -30.80
C ALA A 595 -25.46 36.83 -30.77
N PHE A 596 -24.30 36.51 -31.36
CA PHE A 596 -23.41 37.58 -31.87
C PHE A 596 -24.14 38.39 -32.98
N PHE A 597 -25.19 37.79 -33.58
CA PHE A 597 -26.20 38.38 -34.48
C PHE A 597 -27.67 38.19 -33.99
N GLY A 598 -27.93 38.29 -32.68
CA GLY A 598 -29.29 38.31 -32.10
C GLY A 598 -30.06 36.96 -32.01
N GLY A 599 -30.10 36.34 -30.82
CA GLY A 599 -30.91 35.16 -30.48
C GLY A 599 -30.97 34.86 -28.97
N THR A 600 -32.00 34.15 -28.51
CA THR A 600 -32.39 34.04 -27.08
C THR A 600 -31.92 32.76 -26.35
N THR A 601 -31.19 32.98 -25.25
CA THR A 601 -31.17 32.33 -23.90
C THR A 601 -31.31 30.81 -23.65
N THR A 602 -30.20 30.16 -23.25
CA THR A 602 -29.92 29.65 -21.86
C THR A 602 -28.62 28.83 -21.78
N GLN A 603 -28.02 28.42 -22.90
CA GLN A 603 -26.70 27.76 -22.98
C GLN A 603 -25.58 28.72 -23.44
N LYS A 604 -25.78 30.02 -23.26
CA LYS A 604 -25.10 31.09 -24.01
C LYS A 604 -23.58 31.21 -23.78
N TYR A 605 -23.02 30.54 -22.78
CA TYR A 605 -21.61 30.68 -22.38
C TYR A 605 -20.95 29.37 -21.97
N LEU A 606 -21.50 28.22 -22.38
CA LEU A 606 -20.84 26.95 -22.11
C LEU A 606 -19.65 26.77 -23.05
N PRO A 607 -18.47 26.42 -22.53
CA PRO A 607 -17.32 26.10 -23.36
C PRO A 607 -17.60 24.82 -24.14
N ASP A 608 -17.11 24.77 -25.37
CA ASP A 608 -17.24 23.61 -26.22
C ASP A 608 -15.89 22.89 -26.25
N THR A 609 -15.79 21.81 -25.49
CA THR A 609 -14.56 21.04 -25.34
C THR A 609 -14.64 19.73 -26.12
N LEU A 610 -13.49 19.17 -26.48
CA LEU A 610 -13.43 17.87 -27.15
C LEU A 610 -14.04 16.77 -26.28
N LEU A 611 -13.77 16.77 -24.97
CA LEU A 611 -14.42 15.84 -24.03
C LEU A 611 -15.94 16.00 -24.04
N GLY A 612 -16.43 17.24 -24.12
CA GLY A 612 -17.84 17.58 -24.21
C GLY A 612 -18.56 17.05 -25.44
N ARG A 613 -17.84 16.76 -26.54
CA ARG A 613 -18.42 16.12 -27.73
C ARG A 613 -18.80 14.67 -27.49
N PHE A 614 -18.11 13.99 -26.56
CA PHE A 614 -18.43 12.64 -26.12
C PHE A 614 -19.35 12.63 -24.88
N ILE A 615 -19.07 13.50 -23.90
CA ILE A 615 -19.76 13.59 -22.62
C ILE A 615 -20.21 15.05 -22.39
N PRO A 616 -21.36 15.47 -22.95
CA PRO A 616 -21.86 16.84 -22.83
C PRO A 616 -21.96 17.40 -21.41
N GLU A 617 -22.17 16.54 -20.41
CA GLU A 617 -22.20 16.91 -18.99
C GLU A 617 -20.86 17.50 -18.52
N CYS A 618 -19.73 17.11 -19.13
CA CYS A 618 -18.42 17.68 -18.82
C CYS A 618 -18.33 19.16 -19.17
N ASN A 619 -18.94 19.61 -20.29
CA ASN A 619 -19.02 21.04 -20.61
C ASN A 619 -19.85 21.81 -19.57
N GLN A 620 -20.91 21.19 -19.04
CA GLN A 620 -21.77 21.80 -18.02
C GLN A 620 -21.08 21.88 -16.65
N MET A 621 -20.18 20.94 -16.34
CA MET A 621 -19.31 20.97 -15.16
C MET A 621 -18.08 21.87 -15.33
N HIS A 622 -17.74 22.27 -16.57
CA HIS A 622 -16.58 23.10 -16.84
C HIS A 622 -16.78 24.51 -16.30
N PHE A 623 -15.80 25.00 -15.54
CA PHE A 623 -15.87 26.26 -14.77
C PHE A 623 -17.06 26.40 -13.79
N LEU A 624 -17.80 25.31 -13.50
CA LEU A 624 -18.90 25.35 -12.55
C LEU A 624 -18.36 25.40 -11.11
N LEU A 625 -18.60 26.52 -10.42
CA LEU A 625 -18.23 26.71 -9.02
C LEU A 625 -19.42 26.40 -8.10
N ARG A 626 -19.24 25.48 -7.15
CA ARG A 626 -20.25 25.10 -6.14
C ARG A 626 -19.55 24.84 -4.80
N ASN A 627 -20.19 25.19 -3.69
CA ASN A 627 -19.69 24.92 -2.34
C ASN A 627 -18.26 25.44 -2.07
N LEU A 628 -18.01 26.71 -2.42
CA LEU A 628 -16.72 27.42 -2.28
C LEU A 628 -16.16 27.46 -0.85
N SER A 629 -16.98 27.15 0.15
CA SER A 629 -16.54 27.05 1.56
C SER A 629 -15.54 25.92 1.78
N TYR A 630 -15.52 24.91 0.90
CA TYR A 630 -14.68 23.72 1.05
C TYR A 630 -13.94 23.31 -0.23
N HIS A 631 -14.49 23.56 -1.42
CA HIS A 631 -13.89 23.14 -2.70
C HIS A 631 -12.99 24.25 -3.27
N GLN A 632 -11.74 23.90 -3.60
CA GLN A 632 -10.77 24.83 -4.21
C GLN A 632 -10.86 24.91 -5.74
N TYR A 633 -11.53 23.94 -6.38
CA TYR A 633 -11.53 23.77 -7.83
C TYR A 633 -12.96 23.77 -8.41
N PRO A 634 -13.16 24.17 -9.67
CA PRO A 634 -14.40 23.92 -10.41
C PRO A 634 -14.74 22.42 -10.46
N VAL A 635 -16.03 22.08 -10.57
CA VAL A 635 -16.52 20.69 -10.50
C VAL A 635 -15.75 19.75 -11.44
N SER A 636 -15.59 20.11 -12.72
CA SER A 636 -14.82 19.28 -13.68
C SER A 636 -13.36 19.03 -13.27
N ILE A 637 -12.66 20.05 -12.78
CA ILE A 637 -11.26 19.93 -12.35
C ILE A 637 -11.17 19.10 -11.08
N HIS A 638 -12.11 19.29 -10.14
CA HIS A 638 -12.21 18.47 -8.94
C HIS A 638 -12.46 17.00 -9.29
N SER A 639 -13.39 16.69 -10.19
CA SER A 639 -13.65 15.32 -10.65
C SER A 639 -12.41 14.68 -11.28
N LEU A 640 -11.67 15.41 -12.13
CA LEU A 640 -10.43 14.89 -12.72
C LEU A 640 -9.33 14.67 -11.67
N ASN A 641 -9.18 15.58 -10.71
CA ASN A 641 -8.27 15.40 -9.58
C ASN A 641 -8.68 14.20 -8.71
N ALA A 642 -9.97 13.93 -8.57
CA ALA A 642 -10.49 12.75 -7.87
C ALA A 642 -10.17 11.46 -8.64
N VAL A 643 -10.27 11.45 -9.98
CA VAL A 643 -9.86 10.30 -10.81
C VAL A 643 -8.37 10.01 -10.65
N GLN A 644 -7.53 11.06 -10.68
CA GLN A 644 -6.09 10.92 -10.39
C GLN A 644 -5.86 10.33 -8.99
N ALA A 645 -6.56 10.84 -7.97
CA ALA A 645 -6.47 10.33 -6.60
C ALA A 645 -6.90 8.85 -6.53
N ALA A 646 -7.91 8.44 -7.30
CA ALA A 646 -8.36 7.05 -7.35
C ALA A 646 -7.30 6.10 -7.94
N GLU A 647 -6.54 6.52 -8.97
CA GLU A 647 -5.39 5.76 -9.49
C GLU A 647 -4.33 5.55 -8.41
N GLU A 648 -3.98 6.62 -7.69
CA GLU A 648 -2.99 6.57 -6.61
C GLU A 648 -3.46 5.64 -5.47
N GLU A 649 -4.74 5.70 -5.08
CA GLU A 649 -5.29 4.84 -4.04
C GLU A 649 -5.38 3.37 -4.46
N LEU A 650 -5.64 3.09 -5.75
CA LEU A 650 -5.55 1.73 -6.29
C LEU A 650 -4.11 1.19 -6.20
N GLN A 651 -3.11 2.01 -6.50
CA GLN A 651 -1.70 1.63 -6.35
C GLN A 651 -1.31 1.40 -4.88
N ILE A 652 -1.80 2.27 -3.98
CA ILE A 652 -1.60 2.11 -2.53
C ILE A 652 -2.24 0.79 -2.07
N LEU A 653 -3.48 0.51 -2.48
CA LEU A 653 -4.19 -0.73 -2.15
C LEU A 653 -3.42 -1.96 -2.65
N GLN A 654 -2.95 -1.95 -3.89
CA GLN A 654 -2.17 -3.04 -4.48
C GLN A 654 -0.87 -3.32 -3.70
N LYS A 655 -0.20 -2.26 -3.23
CA LYS A 655 1.09 -2.37 -2.53
C LYS A 655 0.95 -2.73 -1.05
N GLN A 656 -0.03 -2.15 -0.36
CA GLN A 656 -0.19 -2.27 1.10
C GLN A 656 -1.16 -3.37 1.52
N TYR A 657 -2.16 -3.68 0.69
CA TYR A 657 -3.21 -4.67 0.97
C TYR A 657 -3.44 -5.58 -0.26
N PRO A 658 -2.41 -6.32 -0.74
CA PRO A 658 -2.54 -7.18 -1.92
C PRO A 658 -3.66 -8.22 -1.77
N GLU A 659 -3.95 -8.64 -0.55
CA GLU A 659 -5.03 -9.57 -0.21
C GLU A 659 -6.44 -8.98 -0.39
N LEU A 660 -6.58 -7.65 -0.40
CA LEU A 660 -7.83 -6.97 -0.74
C LEU A 660 -7.91 -6.68 -2.23
N TYR A 661 -6.79 -6.29 -2.83
CA TYR A 661 -6.72 -5.97 -4.25
C TYR A 661 -7.13 -7.14 -5.15
N GLN A 662 -6.78 -8.38 -4.77
CA GLN A 662 -7.16 -9.60 -5.51
C GLN A 662 -8.67 -9.82 -5.71
N TYR A 663 -9.54 -9.16 -4.91
CA TYR A 663 -11.00 -9.24 -5.08
C TYR A 663 -11.53 -8.30 -6.18
N LEU A 664 -10.72 -7.32 -6.61
CA LEU A 664 -11.10 -6.39 -7.66
C LEU A 664 -10.86 -7.00 -9.05
N GLN A 665 -11.91 -7.04 -9.85
CA GLN A 665 -11.87 -7.43 -11.26
C GLN A 665 -11.79 -6.17 -12.13
N PRO A 666 -11.36 -6.27 -13.41
CA PRO A 666 -11.31 -5.12 -14.31
C PRO A 666 -12.61 -4.33 -14.39
N LYS A 667 -13.78 -5.01 -14.34
CA LYS A 667 -15.09 -4.36 -14.31
C LYS A 667 -15.32 -3.47 -13.08
N HIS A 668 -14.76 -3.83 -11.92
CA HIS A 668 -14.87 -3.05 -10.69
C HIS A 668 -14.04 -1.77 -10.77
N ILE A 669 -12.84 -1.87 -11.36
CA ILE A 669 -11.96 -0.71 -11.58
C ILE A 669 -12.58 0.25 -12.59
N LEU A 670 -13.17 -0.27 -13.67
CA LEU A 670 -13.91 0.53 -14.64
C LEU A 670 -15.08 1.28 -13.98
N ALA A 671 -15.88 0.56 -13.18
CA ALA A 671 -17.00 1.15 -12.43
C ALA A 671 -16.53 2.26 -11.49
N LEU A 672 -15.42 2.03 -10.76
CA LEU A 672 -14.84 3.01 -9.84
C LEU A 672 -14.49 4.31 -10.57
N LYS A 673 -13.72 4.23 -11.65
CA LYS A 673 -13.23 5.42 -12.36
C LYS A 673 -14.38 6.24 -12.96
N TRP A 674 -15.41 5.57 -13.51
CA TRP A 674 -16.63 6.26 -13.96
C TRP A 674 -17.39 6.90 -12.81
N ALA A 675 -17.57 6.19 -11.71
CA ALA A 675 -18.25 6.73 -10.54
C ALA A 675 -17.52 7.94 -9.94
N VAL A 676 -16.18 7.92 -9.91
CA VAL A 676 -15.37 9.05 -9.46
C VAL A 676 -15.46 10.23 -10.43
N LEU A 677 -15.44 10.01 -11.74
CA LEU A 677 -15.61 11.09 -12.71
C LEU A 677 -16.99 11.78 -12.55
N PHE A 678 -18.04 11.00 -12.31
CA PHE A 678 -19.41 11.49 -12.22
C PHE A 678 -19.94 11.73 -10.79
N HIS A 679 -19.14 11.55 -9.74
CA HIS A 679 -19.64 11.58 -8.34
C HIS A 679 -20.41 12.86 -8.00
N ASP A 680 -20.01 13.97 -8.61
CA ASP A 680 -20.54 15.31 -8.41
C ASP A 680 -21.41 15.84 -9.56
N VAL A 681 -21.67 15.03 -10.59
CA VAL A 681 -22.36 15.46 -11.82
C VAL A 681 -23.77 16.04 -11.55
N GLY A 682 -24.41 15.62 -10.47
CA GLY A 682 -25.71 16.16 -10.05
C GLY A 682 -25.70 17.65 -9.68
N LYS A 683 -24.52 18.28 -9.48
CA LYS A 683 -24.36 19.72 -9.22
C LYS A 683 -24.70 20.62 -10.41
N ILE A 684 -24.86 20.03 -11.60
CA ILE A 684 -25.33 20.70 -12.82
C ILE A 684 -26.74 21.29 -12.60
N ASP A 685 -27.65 20.55 -11.96
CA ASP A 685 -29.01 21.02 -11.66
C ASP A 685 -29.12 21.51 -10.20
N PRO A 686 -29.22 22.83 -9.95
CA PRO A 686 -29.34 23.37 -8.60
C PRO A 686 -30.69 23.08 -7.92
N ARG A 687 -31.70 22.58 -8.65
CA ARG A 687 -33.07 22.43 -8.14
C ARG A 687 -33.37 21.04 -7.58
N THR A 688 -32.49 20.06 -7.80
CA THR A 688 -32.66 18.67 -7.35
C THR A 688 -31.64 18.24 -6.29
N ARG A 689 -31.96 17.22 -5.49
CA ARG A 689 -30.97 16.58 -4.61
C ARG A 689 -29.88 15.92 -5.48
N HIS A 690 -28.68 16.51 -5.49
CA HIS A 690 -27.60 16.17 -6.42
C HIS A 690 -27.16 14.69 -6.41
N GLN A 691 -27.31 13.98 -5.29
CA GLN A 691 -26.94 12.55 -5.21
C GLN A 691 -27.88 11.65 -6.01
N ILE A 692 -29.18 11.98 -6.08
CA ILE A 692 -30.19 11.19 -6.81
C ILE A 692 -30.26 11.61 -8.28
N SER A 693 -30.09 12.90 -8.58
CA SER A 693 -30.00 13.35 -9.97
C SER A 693 -28.69 12.91 -10.63
N GLY A 694 -27.59 12.84 -9.88
CA GLY A 694 -26.27 12.43 -10.36
C GLY A 694 -26.24 11.01 -10.94
N THR A 695 -26.89 10.03 -10.29
CA THR A 695 -26.94 8.64 -10.79
C THR A 695 -27.65 8.56 -12.15
N SER A 696 -28.82 9.20 -12.27
CA SER A 696 -29.58 9.23 -13.54
C SER A 696 -28.84 9.96 -14.66
N ILE A 697 -28.09 11.02 -14.34
CA ILE A 697 -27.27 11.73 -15.32
C ILE A 697 -26.10 10.84 -15.79
N ALA A 698 -25.39 10.20 -14.85
CA ALA A 698 -24.27 9.31 -15.17
C ALA A 698 -24.70 8.13 -16.04
N VAL A 699 -25.80 7.46 -15.70
CA VAL A 699 -26.33 6.33 -16.48
C VAL A 699 -26.67 6.77 -17.91
N ARG A 700 -27.39 7.89 -18.08
CA ARG A 700 -27.72 8.41 -19.42
C ARG A 700 -26.48 8.80 -20.24
N ALA A 701 -25.45 9.32 -19.58
CA ALA A 701 -24.19 9.64 -20.25
C ALA A 701 -23.50 8.37 -20.76
N LEU A 702 -23.46 7.30 -19.96
CA LEU A 702 -22.87 6.02 -20.34
C LEU A 702 -23.69 5.29 -21.41
N GLU A 703 -25.02 5.32 -21.33
CA GLU A 703 -25.89 4.77 -22.39
C GLU A 703 -25.62 5.44 -23.74
N ARG A 704 -25.40 6.77 -23.76
CA ARG A 704 -25.02 7.51 -24.97
C ARG A 704 -23.64 7.14 -25.50
N LEU A 705 -22.72 6.72 -24.63
CA LEU A 705 -21.42 6.15 -25.02
C LEU A 705 -21.52 4.69 -25.46
N GLY A 706 -22.71 4.08 -25.45
CA GLY A 706 -22.96 2.71 -25.92
C GLY A 706 -22.89 1.63 -24.84
N TYR A 707 -22.76 1.98 -23.55
CA TYR A 707 -22.80 0.99 -22.47
C TYR A 707 -24.21 0.43 -22.29
N ALA A 708 -24.32 -0.88 -22.06
CA ALA A 708 -25.59 -1.59 -21.85
C ALA A 708 -25.50 -2.66 -20.75
N ASP A 709 -24.73 -2.40 -19.69
CA ASP A 709 -24.49 -3.33 -18.58
C ASP A 709 -25.20 -2.85 -17.29
N PRO A 710 -26.31 -3.50 -16.89
CA PRO A 710 -27.03 -3.16 -15.66
C PRO A 710 -26.22 -3.34 -14.37
N GLU A 711 -25.28 -4.29 -14.33
CA GLU A 711 -24.44 -4.54 -13.15
C GLU A 711 -23.48 -3.36 -12.95
N LEU A 712 -22.82 -2.93 -14.03
CA LEU A 712 -21.96 -1.73 -14.07
C LEU A 712 -22.74 -0.49 -13.62
N PHE A 713 -23.94 -0.28 -14.14
CA PHE A 713 -24.80 0.86 -13.77
C PHE A 713 -25.22 0.83 -12.29
N GLY A 714 -25.51 -0.36 -11.76
CA GLY A 714 -25.82 -0.57 -10.35
C GLY A 714 -24.64 -0.17 -9.45
N SER A 715 -23.44 -0.66 -9.75
CA SER A 715 -22.22 -0.33 -9.00
C SER A 715 -21.88 1.17 -9.07
N ILE A 716 -21.94 1.78 -10.25
CA ILE A 716 -21.70 3.22 -10.43
C ILE A 716 -22.72 4.04 -9.62
N SER A 717 -24.00 3.67 -9.70
CA SER A 717 -25.08 4.36 -8.98
C SER A 717 -24.91 4.28 -7.46
N LEU A 718 -24.53 3.11 -6.94
CA LEU A 718 -24.24 2.92 -5.51
C LEU A 718 -23.13 3.86 -5.04
N MET A 719 -22.03 3.90 -5.79
CA MET A 719 -20.88 4.74 -5.48
C MET A 719 -21.20 6.24 -5.55
N ILE A 720 -21.90 6.69 -6.60
CA ILE A 720 -22.33 8.10 -6.73
C ILE A 720 -23.31 8.47 -5.63
N ALA A 721 -24.24 7.60 -5.25
CA ALA A 721 -25.18 7.88 -4.17
C ALA A 721 -24.48 8.05 -2.81
N HIS A 722 -23.38 7.33 -2.59
CA HIS A 722 -22.70 7.22 -1.31
C HIS A 722 -21.26 7.79 -1.27
N HIS A 723 -20.87 8.64 -2.24
CA HIS A 723 -19.50 9.16 -2.37
C HIS A 723 -19.01 10.03 -1.20
N MET A 724 -19.92 10.52 -0.33
CA MET A 724 -19.57 11.20 0.93
C MET A 724 -19.91 10.39 2.18
N THR A 725 -20.56 9.23 2.04
CA THR A 725 -21.15 8.52 3.18
C THR A 725 -20.09 7.97 4.12
N VAL A 726 -19.02 7.36 3.60
CA VAL A 726 -17.94 6.82 4.44
C VAL A 726 -17.18 7.95 5.14
N VAL A 727 -16.97 9.10 4.46
CA VAL A 727 -16.42 10.30 5.11
C VAL A 727 -17.30 10.74 6.28
N ARG A 728 -18.62 10.80 6.09
CA ARG A 728 -19.58 11.15 7.16
C ARG A 728 -19.57 10.13 8.29
N LEU A 729 -19.57 8.83 7.99
CA LEU A 729 -19.55 7.77 8.99
C LEU A 729 -18.26 7.80 9.81
N SER A 730 -17.10 8.01 9.17
CA SER A 730 -15.81 8.13 9.86
C SER A 730 -15.75 9.32 10.83
N LYS A 731 -16.53 10.38 10.56
CA LYS A 731 -16.65 11.57 11.41
C LYS A 731 -17.78 11.47 12.44
N THR A 732 -18.77 10.59 12.23
CA THR A 732 -19.90 10.39 13.12
C THR A 732 -19.44 9.64 14.36
N SER A 733 -19.33 10.41 15.42
CA SER A 733 -18.57 10.15 16.64
C SER A 733 -19.23 9.26 17.69
N ALA A 734 -20.54 9.29 17.67
CA ALA A 734 -21.38 8.89 18.78
C ALA A 734 -21.39 7.39 19.04
N TYR A 735 -21.34 6.63 17.94
CA TYR A 735 -21.61 5.21 17.88
C TYR A 735 -20.77 4.60 16.77
N PHE A 736 -19.48 4.42 17.02
CA PHE A 736 -18.52 3.83 16.08
C PHE A 736 -19.03 2.48 15.53
N ASP A 737 -19.63 1.70 16.41
CA ASP A 737 -20.21 0.38 16.19
C ASP A 737 -21.36 0.44 15.17
N GLN A 738 -22.23 1.45 15.32
CA GLN A 738 -23.32 1.70 14.38
C GLN A 738 -22.83 2.28 13.07
N ALA A 739 -21.74 3.05 13.07
CA ALA A 739 -21.15 3.58 11.86
C ALA A 739 -20.56 2.46 10.99
N ILE A 740 -19.88 1.49 11.62
CA ILE A 740 -19.38 0.27 10.94
C ILE A 740 -20.57 -0.57 10.43
N GLN A 741 -21.60 -0.78 11.26
CA GLN A 741 -22.81 -1.49 10.84
C GLN A 741 -23.45 -0.83 9.60
N GLN A 742 -23.71 0.48 9.68
CA GLN A 742 -24.31 1.22 8.57
C GLN A 742 -23.43 1.14 7.32
N PHE A 743 -22.11 1.16 7.47
CA PHE A 743 -21.21 1.01 6.33
C PHE A 743 -21.37 -0.38 5.67
N PHE A 744 -21.43 -1.46 6.46
CA PHE A 744 -21.70 -2.81 5.92
C PHE A 744 -23.08 -2.94 5.28
N GLU A 745 -24.10 -2.32 5.85
CA GLU A 745 -25.45 -2.33 5.28
C GLU A 745 -25.48 -1.61 3.93
N ILE A 746 -24.85 -0.44 3.83
CA ILE A 746 -24.74 0.32 2.57
C ILE A 746 -23.94 -0.46 1.52
N ALA A 747 -22.89 -1.16 1.95
CA ALA A 747 -22.10 -2.02 1.08
C ALA A 747 -22.81 -3.35 0.73
N ASN A 748 -24.07 -3.54 1.13
CA ASN A 748 -24.83 -4.78 0.95
C ASN A 748 -24.11 -6.02 1.51
N ARG A 749 -23.30 -5.83 2.56
CA ARG A 749 -22.44 -6.86 3.17
C ARG A 749 -21.47 -7.53 2.19
N ASP A 750 -21.16 -6.85 1.08
CA ASP A 750 -20.23 -7.31 0.06
C ASP A 750 -18.87 -6.60 0.19
N LEU A 751 -17.78 -7.37 0.17
CA LEU A 751 -16.43 -6.85 0.37
C LEU A 751 -15.97 -5.95 -0.78
N VAL A 752 -16.34 -6.28 -2.02
CA VAL A 752 -15.98 -5.46 -3.17
C VAL A 752 -16.62 -4.09 -3.03
N ASN A 753 -17.89 -4.01 -2.64
CA ASN A 753 -18.58 -2.74 -2.36
C ASN A 753 -17.95 -1.97 -1.20
N VAL A 754 -17.51 -2.63 -0.13
CA VAL A 754 -16.77 -1.96 0.97
C VAL A 754 -15.50 -1.29 0.44
N ILE A 755 -14.73 -1.99 -0.39
CA ILE A 755 -13.51 -1.46 -1.01
C ILE A 755 -13.85 -0.29 -1.95
N LEU A 756 -14.81 -0.47 -2.85
CA LEU A 756 -15.19 0.54 -3.85
C LEU A 756 -15.74 1.82 -3.21
N LEU A 757 -16.62 1.70 -2.21
CA LEU A 757 -17.16 2.85 -1.49
C LEU A 757 -16.07 3.59 -0.73
N PHE A 758 -15.12 2.88 -0.11
CA PHE A 758 -13.96 3.49 0.50
C PHE A 758 -13.14 4.26 -0.54
N LEU A 759 -12.77 3.62 -1.66
CA LEU A 759 -11.95 4.21 -2.72
C LEU A 759 -12.57 5.48 -3.30
N VAL A 760 -13.89 5.49 -3.58
CA VAL A 760 -14.58 6.72 -4.04
C VAL A 760 -14.53 7.82 -2.99
N ASN A 761 -14.83 7.49 -1.73
CA ASN A 761 -14.89 8.48 -0.66
C ASN A 761 -13.52 9.09 -0.34
N ILE A 762 -12.46 8.28 -0.32
CA ILE A 762 -11.11 8.79 -0.04
C ILE A 762 -10.57 9.61 -1.22
N SER A 763 -10.88 9.21 -2.46
CA SER A 763 -10.44 9.91 -3.66
C SER A 763 -11.10 11.29 -3.78
N ASP A 764 -12.43 11.36 -3.57
CA ASP A 764 -13.17 12.62 -3.45
C ASP A 764 -12.57 13.48 -2.33
N TYR A 765 -12.49 12.95 -1.09
CA TYR A 765 -12.00 13.70 0.07
C TYR A 765 -10.60 14.29 -0.14
N ARG A 766 -9.68 13.54 -0.75
CA ARG A 766 -8.32 14.01 -1.08
C ARG A 766 -8.33 15.14 -2.11
N SER A 767 -9.28 15.14 -3.04
CA SER A 767 -9.34 16.09 -4.15
C SER A 767 -10.07 17.41 -3.83
N VAL A 768 -10.67 17.54 -2.64
CA VAL A 768 -11.40 18.75 -2.20
C VAL A 768 -10.44 19.93 -1.95
N SER A 769 -9.33 19.72 -1.23
CA SER A 769 -8.34 20.74 -0.88
C SER A 769 -6.99 20.15 -0.44
N ASP A 770 -5.93 20.97 -0.41
CA ASP A 770 -4.62 20.58 0.14
C ASP A 770 -4.67 20.14 1.61
N VAL A 771 -5.62 20.67 2.39
CA VAL A 771 -5.79 20.32 3.80
C VAL A 771 -6.36 18.92 3.93
N THR A 772 -7.42 18.61 3.19
CA THR A 772 -8.08 17.30 3.21
C THR A 772 -7.19 16.21 2.59
N ALA A 773 -6.41 16.55 1.56
CA ALA A 773 -5.38 15.68 0.98
C ALA A 773 -4.36 15.18 2.03
N LYS A 774 -4.07 16.00 3.05
CA LYS A 774 -3.14 15.67 4.15
C LYS A 774 -3.82 15.06 5.37
N ASP A 775 -5.14 15.11 5.46
CA ASP A 775 -5.93 14.71 6.63
C ASP A 775 -6.80 13.46 6.39
N THR A 776 -6.23 12.46 5.72
CA THR A 776 -6.96 11.21 5.40
C THR A 776 -6.96 10.19 6.54
N ARG A 777 -6.29 10.49 7.66
CA ARG A 777 -6.00 9.50 8.73
C ARG A 777 -7.28 8.90 9.31
N THR A 778 -8.26 9.74 9.66
CA THR A 778 -9.52 9.28 10.25
C THR A 778 -10.26 8.32 9.34
N LEU A 779 -10.30 8.60 8.03
CA LEU A 779 -10.97 7.76 7.05
C LEU A 779 -10.24 6.43 6.83
N ARG A 780 -8.90 6.45 6.74
CA ARG A 780 -8.09 5.24 6.64
C ARG A 780 -8.22 4.36 7.89
N THR A 781 -8.14 4.94 9.08
CA THR A 781 -8.33 4.20 10.33
C THR A 781 -9.74 3.60 10.41
N PHE A 782 -10.77 4.32 9.98
CA PHE A 782 -12.14 3.77 9.92
C PHE A 782 -12.24 2.57 8.96
N PHE A 783 -11.60 2.64 7.79
CA PHE A 783 -11.54 1.54 6.83
C PHE A 783 -10.76 0.33 7.36
N GLU A 784 -9.59 0.55 7.96
CA GLU A 784 -8.77 -0.53 8.56
C GLU A 784 -9.53 -1.26 9.66
N GLU A 785 -10.25 -0.53 10.51
CA GLU A 785 -11.08 -1.13 11.56
C GLU A 785 -12.29 -1.89 10.98
N THR A 786 -12.94 -1.35 9.94
CA THR A 786 -14.00 -2.06 9.22
C THR A 786 -13.48 -3.37 8.62
N TYR A 787 -12.29 -3.34 8.02
CA TYR A 787 -11.65 -4.53 7.45
C TYR A 787 -11.32 -5.59 8.51
N ARG A 788 -10.79 -5.18 9.67
CA ARG A 788 -10.52 -6.10 10.79
C ARG A 788 -11.78 -6.82 11.26
N VAL A 789 -12.88 -6.07 11.43
CA VAL A 789 -14.18 -6.63 11.78
C VAL A 789 -14.62 -7.66 10.72
N TYR A 790 -14.50 -7.32 9.44
CA TYR A 790 -14.85 -8.24 8.35
C TYR A 790 -14.01 -9.53 8.35
N ALA A 791 -12.69 -9.41 8.50
CA ALA A 791 -11.77 -10.55 8.51
C ALA A 791 -12.11 -11.54 9.63
N GLU A 792 -12.50 -11.02 10.80
CA GLU A 792 -12.90 -11.82 11.94
C GLU A 792 -14.30 -12.43 11.80
N MET A 793 -15.26 -11.72 11.20
CA MET A 793 -16.57 -12.30 10.87
C MET A 793 -16.45 -13.47 9.89
N ARG A 794 -15.49 -13.41 8.96
CA ARG A 794 -15.23 -14.49 8.01
C ARG A 794 -14.59 -15.71 8.67
N SER A 795 -13.69 -15.52 9.62
CA SER A 795 -13.05 -16.63 10.35
C SER A 795 -14.02 -17.34 11.30
N SER A 796 -15.04 -16.63 11.83
CA SER A 796 -16.04 -17.18 12.75
C SER A 796 -17.28 -17.78 12.08
N GLY A 797 -17.50 -17.53 10.78
CA GLY A 797 -18.63 -18.09 10.01
C GLY A 797 -20.00 -17.45 10.30
N GLN A 798 -20.05 -16.31 11.00
CA GLN A 798 -21.28 -15.63 11.44
C GLN A 798 -21.65 -14.41 10.56
N LEU A 799 -21.92 -14.63 9.26
CA LEU A 799 -22.31 -13.54 8.34
C LEU A 799 -23.75 -13.03 8.52
N ASN A 800 -24.62 -13.80 9.18
CA ASN A 800 -26.05 -13.47 9.31
C ASN A 800 -26.41 -12.64 10.55
N ASP A 801 -25.65 -12.76 11.66
CA ASP A 801 -25.84 -12.01 12.91
C ASP A 801 -24.71 -10.99 13.12
N ALA A 802 -24.57 -10.06 12.18
CA ALA A 802 -23.49 -9.08 12.15
C ALA A 802 -23.41 -8.19 13.40
N MET A 803 -24.53 -7.95 14.09
CA MET A 803 -24.62 -7.02 15.21
C MET A 803 -24.02 -7.55 16.51
N ASP A 804 -24.31 -8.80 16.85
CA ASP A 804 -23.74 -9.41 18.05
C ASP A 804 -22.24 -9.66 17.87
N ALA A 805 -21.81 -9.96 16.64
CA ALA A 805 -20.39 -10.09 16.30
C ALA A 805 -19.64 -8.75 16.40
N ILE A 806 -20.22 -7.65 15.89
CA ILE A 806 -19.64 -6.30 15.99
C ILE A 806 -19.54 -5.89 17.47
N ASN A 807 -20.63 -5.98 18.24
CA ASN A 807 -20.62 -5.62 19.66
C ASN A 807 -19.63 -6.47 20.46
N SER A 808 -19.59 -7.79 20.23
CA SER A 808 -18.65 -8.70 20.88
C SER A 808 -17.18 -8.40 20.52
N TYR A 809 -16.91 -7.95 19.30
CA TYR A 809 -15.57 -7.52 18.90
C TYR A 809 -15.14 -6.27 19.67
N LEU A 810 -16.02 -5.26 19.74
CA LEU A 810 -15.73 -3.98 20.38
C LEU A 810 -15.61 -4.12 21.90
N ASP A 811 -16.41 -4.98 22.51
CA ASP A 811 -16.31 -5.30 23.93
C ASP A 811 -14.98 -6.01 24.25
N ARG A 812 -14.57 -7.00 23.44
CA ARG A 812 -13.25 -7.64 23.58
C ARG A 812 -12.11 -6.63 23.41
N LYS A 813 -12.18 -5.77 22.39
CA LYS A 813 -11.19 -4.72 22.16
C LYS A 813 -11.10 -3.74 23.32
N LYS A 814 -12.24 -3.39 23.93
CA LYS A 814 -12.28 -2.53 25.12
C LYS A 814 -11.64 -3.24 26.32
N GLN A 815 -11.93 -4.52 26.56
CA GLN A 815 -11.34 -5.32 27.63
C GLN A 815 -9.82 -5.42 27.47
N ASP A 816 -9.35 -5.68 26.26
CA ASP A 816 -7.93 -5.73 25.92
C ASP A 816 -7.24 -4.39 26.17
N LEU A 817 -7.86 -3.29 25.74
CA LEU A 817 -7.35 -1.95 25.93
C LEU A 817 -7.31 -1.55 27.42
N GLU A 818 -8.32 -1.95 28.18
CA GLU A 818 -8.34 -1.78 29.63
C GLU A 818 -7.18 -2.54 30.27
N PHE A 819 -6.98 -3.81 29.90
CA PHE A 819 -5.88 -4.63 30.39
C PHE A 819 -4.50 -4.04 30.05
N ASP A 820 -4.28 -3.59 28.81
CA ASP A 820 -3.04 -2.95 28.40
C ASP A 820 -2.82 -1.59 29.12
N THR A 821 -3.89 -0.89 29.48
CA THR A 821 -3.82 0.34 30.29
C THR A 821 -3.36 0.03 31.72
N ARG A 822 -3.80 -1.10 32.30
CA ARG A 822 -3.33 -1.58 33.62
C ARG A 822 -1.83 -1.84 33.62
N ILE A 823 -1.31 -2.47 32.57
CA ILE A 823 0.14 -2.72 32.43
C ILE A 823 0.91 -1.41 32.26
N ASN A 824 0.40 -0.45 31.47
CA ASN A 824 1.04 0.87 31.36
C ASN A 824 1.16 1.59 32.70
N LEU A 825 0.11 1.54 33.53
CA LEU A 825 0.13 2.15 34.87
C LEU A 825 1.20 1.50 35.76
N LEU A 826 1.31 0.17 35.71
CA LEU A 826 2.34 -0.58 36.41
C LEU A 826 3.75 -0.16 35.95
N ILE A 827 3.97 0.00 34.64
CA ILE A 827 5.23 0.49 34.08
C ILE A 827 5.51 1.91 34.61
N GLN A 828 4.57 2.85 34.45
CA GLN A 828 4.77 4.26 34.85
C GLN A 828 5.12 4.42 36.33
N GLN A 829 4.52 3.63 37.21
CA GLN A 829 4.82 3.63 38.64
C GLN A 829 6.16 2.95 38.95
N GLY A 830 6.42 1.84 38.27
CA GLY A 830 7.60 1.04 38.47
C GLY A 830 8.89 1.68 37.97
N LEU A 831 8.84 2.66 37.06
CA LEU A 831 10.03 3.32 36.52
C LEU A 831 10.89 4.03 37.59
N GLN A 832 10.30 4.37 38.74
CA GLN A 832 11.05 4.92 39.88
C GLN A 832 11.85 3.83 40.64
N ASN A 833 11.45 2.56 40.52
CA ASN A 833 12.04 1.41 41.20
C ASN A 833 12.82 0.53 40.22
N SER A 834 13.41 -0.56 40.72
CA SER A 834 13.91 -1.64 39.87
C SER A 834 12.74 -2.48 39.33
N ILE A 835 12.92 -3.16 38.19
CA ILE A 835 11.89 -4.10 37.72
C ILE A 835 11.65 -5.24 38.72
N GLU A 836 12.68 -5.56 39.52
CA GLU A 836 12.62 -6.58 40.56
C GLU A 836 11.63 -6.19 41.67
N ASP A 837 11.65 -4.93 42.10
CA ASP A 837 10.75 -4.40 43.12
C ASP A 837 9.36 -4.07 42.55
N ALA A 838 9.31 -3.62 41.30
CA ALA A 838 8.07 -3.15 40.66
C ALA A 838 7.19 -4.30 40.13
N LEU A 839 7.79 -5.41 39.69
CA LEU A 839 7.09 -6.49 38.99
C LEU A 839 7.37 -7.86 39.61
N TYR A 840 8.62 -8.28 39.68
CA TYR A 840 8.97 -9.66 40.06
C TYR A 840 8.67 -10.00 41.52
N THR A 841 9.09 -9.17 42.47
CA THR A 841 8.87 -9.39 43.92
C THR A 841 7.37 -9.38 44.28
N PRO A 842 6.55 -8.44 43.77
CA PRO A 842 5.10 -8.49 43.95
C PRO A 842 4.44 -9.73 43.32
N VAL A 843 4.80 -10.09 42.08
CA VAL A 843 4.23 -11.28 41.40
C VAL A 843 4.59 -12.56 42.15
N ALA A 844 5.80 -12.69 42.67
CA ALA A 844 6.22 -13.84 43.49
C ALA A 844 5.34 -14.01 44.75
N LYS A 845 4.84 -12.91 45.32
CA LYS A 845 3.94 -12.92 46.48
C LYS A 845 2.48 -13.22 46.12
N ILE A 846 2.03 -12.77 44.95
CA ILE A 846 0.63 -12.91 44.51
C ILE A 846 0.40 -14.29 43.89
N GLN A 847 1.24 -14.70 42.94
CA GLN A 847 1.07 -15.94 42.18
C GLN A 847 2.44 -16.56 41.81
N PRO A 848 2.99 -17.45 42.64
CA PRO A 848 4.32 -18.04 42.44
C PRO A 848 4.51 -18.77 41.09
N GLN A 849 3.46 -19.38 40.55
CA GLN A 849 3.50 -20.08 39.26
C GLN A 849 3.60 -19.13 38.04
N GLU A 850 3.12 -17.90 38.17
CA GLU A 850 3.30 -16.87 37.13
C GLU A 850 4.70 -16.25 37.20
N TYR A 851 5.24 -16.10 38.40
CA TYR A 851 6.63 -15.67 38.61
C TYR A 851 7.64 -16.59 37.91
N GLU A 852 7.51 -17.91 38.06
CA GLU A 852 8.42 -18.87 37.40
C GLU A 852 8.35 -18.79 35.86
N ARG A 853 7.18 -18.46 35.30
CA ARG A 853 7.00 -18.29 33.85
C ARG A 853 7.58 -16.96 33.38
N LEU A 854 7.34 -15.87 34.12
CA LEU A 854 7.85 -14.53 33.83
C LEU A 854 9.38 -14.43 33.95
N GLN A 855 10.00 -15.26 34.79
CA GLN A 855 11.47 -15.36 34.91
C GLN A 855 12.16 -15.74 33.59
N LYS A 856 11.46 -16.45 32.69
CA LYS A 856 12.01 -16.83 31.37
C LYS A 856 12.29 -15.64 30.45
N SER A 857 11.67 -14.50 30.71
CA SER A 857 11.83 -13.25 29.94
C SER A 857 12.54 -12.16 30.74
N HIS A 858 13.29 -12.50 31.78
CA HIS A 858 13.91 -11.53 32.71
C HIS A 858 14.89 -10.58 32.01
N GLU A 859 15.85 -11.10 31.24
CA GLU A 859 16.84 -10.27 30.54
C GLU A 859 16.19 -9.29 29.54
N GLU A 860 15.18 -9.75 28.80
CA GLU A 860 14.45 -8.93 27.82
C GLU A 860 13.65 -7.80 28.51
N LEU A 861 12.92 -8.15 29.58
CA LEU A 861 12.12 -7.19 30.34
C LEU A 861 13.02 -6.16 31.05
N GLU A 862 14.14 -6.60 31.64
CA GLU A 862 15.10 -5.70 32.30
C GLU A 862 15.75 -4.73 31.30
N GLN A 863 16.15 -5.21 30.11
CA GLN A 863 16.72 -4.37 29.06
C GLN A 863 15.72 -3.28 28.62
N HIS A 864 14.47 -3.66 28.34
CA HIS A 864 13.45 -2.71 27.90
C HIS A 864 13.06 -1.72 29.02
N TRP A 865 12.98 -2.19 30.27
CA TRP A 865 12.72 -1.33 31.43
C TRP A 865 13.83 -0.30 31.64
N ARG A 866 15.10 -0.71 31.49
CA ARG A 866 16.25 0.19 31.59
C ARG A 866 16.25 1.25 30.49
N LEU A 867 15.90 0.88 29.26
CA LEU A 867 15.79 1.83 28.14
C LEU A 867 14.73 2.91 28.39
N LEU A 868 13.56 2.53 28.94
CA LEU A 868 12.54 3.50 29.35
C LEU A 868 13.03 4.42 30.47
N LYS A 869 13.80 3.91 31.43
CA LYS A 869 14.33 4.68 32.57
C LYS A 869 15.43 5.67 32.19
N MET A 870 16.26 5.34 31.21
CA MET A 870 17.39 6.19 30.75
C MET A 870 16.93 7.42 29.96
N GLY A 871 15.69 7.45 29.47
CA GLY A 871 15.12 8.58 28.72
C GLY A 871 15.84 8.88 27.40
N SER A 872 16.64 7.95 26.87
CA SER A 872 17.45 8.11 25.65
C SER A 872 16.71 7.77 24.37
N LEU A 873 15.43 7.41 24.46
CA LEU A 873 14.60 7.04 23.32
C LEU A 873 13.87 8.28 22.77
N ASP A 874 13.77 8.35 21.44
CA ASP A 874 12.84 9.27 20.77
C ASP A 874 11.38 8.80 20.96
N GLU A 875 10.40 9.61 20.53
CA GLU A 875 8.98 9.30 20.72
C GLU A 875 8.58 7.93 20.14
N LYS A 876 9.18 7.56 19.01
CA LYS A 876 8.96 6.28 18.35
C LYS A 876 9.57 5.12 19.12
N GLY A 877 10.83 5.25 19.55
CA GLY A 877 11.52 4.27 20.37
C GLY A 877 10.80 4.04 21.70
N LEU A 878 10.33 5.10 22.35
CA LEU A 878 9.57 5.04 23.60
C LEU A 878 8.28 4.20 23.41
N SER A 879 7.53 4.48 22.35
CA SER A 879 6.31 3.74 22.03
C SER A 879 6.58 2.26 21.76
N GLN A 880 7.60 1.94 20.95
CA GLN A 880 7.94 0.56 20.60
C GLN A 880 8.44 -0.25 21.80
N THR A 881 9.28 0.34 22.64
CA THR A 881 9.78 -0.32 23.85
C THR A 881 8.66 -0.56 24.86
N THR A 882 7.74 0.41 25.01
CA THR A 882 6.57 0.27 25.89
C THR A 882 5.62 -0.83 25.40
N GLU A 883 5.38 -0.91 24.09
CA GLU A 883 4.54 -1.94 23.47
C GLU A 883 5.12 -3.35 23.64
N LYS A 884 6.45 -3.50 23.48
CA LYS A 884 7.15 -4.77 23.76
C LYS A 884 6.99 -5.21 25.21
N LEU A 885 7.19 -4.30 26.17
CA LEU A 885 6.98 -4.59 27.60
C LEU A 885 5.54 -5.04 27.88
N ILE A 886 4.55 -4.33 27.34
CA ILE A 886 3.14 -4.69 27.51
C ILE A 886 2.87 -6.09 26.96
N ARG A 887 3.34 -6.38 25.75
CA ARG A 887 3.14 -7.69 25.10
C ARG A 887 3.76 -8.81 25.92
N THR A 888 5.00 -8.64 26.38
CA THR A 888 5.72 -9.66 27.16
C THR A 888 5.05 -9.87 28.52
N ILE A 889 4.66 -8.80 29.22
CA ILE A 889 3.92 -8.90 30.49
C ILE A 889 2.56 -9.60 30.30
N ARG A 890 1.82 -9.23 29.25
CA ARG A 890 0.51 -9.81 28.89
C ARG A 890 0.57 -11.30 28.55
N GLN A 891 1.70 -11.76 28.02
CA GLN A 891 1.91 -13.17 27.70
C GLN A 891 2.00 -14.06 28.95
N TYR A 892 2.51 -13.52 30.06
CA TYR A 892 2.85 -14.31 31.24
C TYR A 892 1.96 -14.07 32.46
N LEU A 893 1.32 -12.90 32.57
CA LEU A 893 0.51 -12.53 33.73
C LEU A 893 -0.99 -12.58 33.43
N SER A 894 -1.76 -13.12 34.37
CA SER A 894 -3.23 -13.16 34.27
C SER A 894 -3.88 -11.82 34.65
N PRO A 895 -5.14 -11.59 34.22
CA PRO A 895 -5.97 -10.47 34.68
C PRO A 895 -5.99 -10.31 36.21
N ASP A 896 -6.09 -11.41 36.95
CA ASP A 896 -6.17 -11.38 38.41
C ASP A 896 -4.86 -10.89 39.04
N THR A 897 -3.72 -11.36 38.54
CA THR A 897 -2.40 -10.91 39.01
C THR A 897 -2.18 -9.43 38.70
N ILE A 898 -2.47 -8.98 37.49
CA ILE A 898 -2.35 -7.56 37.12
C ILE A 898 -3.27 -6.71 38.00
N ASN A 899 -4.52 -7.13 38.22
CA ASN A 899 -5.47 -6.43 39.08
C ASN A 899 -4.97 -6.31 40.53
N ALA A 900 -4.32 -7.34 41.07
CA ALA A 900 -3.72 -7.30 42.39
C ALA A 900 -2.53 -6.33 42.46
N LEU A 901 -1.70 -6.25 41.41
CA LEU A 901 -0.56 -5.33 41.33
C LEU A 901 -0.96 -3.85 41.30
N ILE A 902 -2.04 -3.52 40.59
CA ILE A 902 -2.54 -2.15 40.47
C ILE A 902 -3.74 -1.86 41.37
N ASN A 903 -3.97 -2.67 42.41
CA ASN A 903 -5.09 -2.53 43.34
C ASN A 903 -5.32 -1.09 43.87
N PRO A 904 -4.28 -0.27 44.16
CA PRO A 904 -4.49 1.12 44.56
C PRO A 904 -5.21 2.00 43.52
N TYR A 905 -5.08 1.66 42.23
CA TYR A 905 -5.64 2.41 41.09
C TYR A 905 -6.90 1.78 40.52
N ARG A 906 -7.30 0.60 41.02
CA ARG A 906 -8.45 -0.17 40.53
C ARG A 906 -9.71 0.69 40.44
N ARG A 907 -10.04 1.38 41.53
CA ARG A 907 -11.25 2.22 41.65
C ARG A 907 -11.23 3.37 40.63
N GLN A 908 -10.08 3.98 40.39
CA GLN A 908 -9.91 5.11 39.46
C GLN A 908 -10.01 4.66 38.01
N LEU A 909 -9.46 3.49 37.68
CA LEU A 909 -9.53 2.91 36.36
C LEU A 909 -10.97 2.49 36.01
N GLU A 910 -11.64 1.78 36.91
CA GLU A 910 -13.05 1.41 36.75
C GLU A 910 -13.93 2.64 36.57
N TRP A 911 -13.72 3.68 37.39
CA TRP A 911 -14.39 4.97 37.22
C TRP A 911 -14.13 5.58 35.83
N PHE A 912 -12.88 5.67 35.39
CA PHE A 912 -12.52 6.34 34.15
C PHE A 912 -13.10 5.62 32.92
N PHE A 913 -13.01 4.28 32.87
CA PHE A 913 -13.53 3.46 31.78
C PHE A 913 -15.07 3.35 31.78
N ALA A 914 -15.71 3.48 32.94
CA ALA A 914 -17.16 3.55 33.03
C ALA A 914 -17.68 4.95 32.62
N ALA A 915 -17.04 6.01 33.13
CA ALA A 915 -17.46 7.41 32.98
C ALA A 915 -17.24 7.98 31.58
N PHE A 916 -16.08 7.73 30.96
CA PHE A 916 -15.80 8.29 29.64
C PHE A 916 -16.38 7.44 28.49
N PRO A 917 -16.83 8.07 27.38
CA PRO A 917 -17.37 7.38 26.21
C PRO A 917 -16.44 6.32 25.60
N ASN A 918 -17.00 5.17 25.19
CA ASN A 918 -16.26 4.10 24.48
C ASN A 918 -15.51 4.63 23.26
N ARG A 919 -16.07 5.62 22.54
CA ARG A 919 -15.41 6.22 21.38
C ARG A 919 -14.07 6.90 21.73
N PHE A 920 -14.01 7.64 22.84
CA PHE A 920 -12.75 8.20 23.31
C PHE A 920 -11.77 7.09 23.69
N LEU A 921 -12.25 6.10 24.46
CA LEU A 921 -11.44 4.97 24.91
C LEU A 921 -10.82 4.24 23.72
N LEU A 922 -11.62 3.77 22.77
CA LEU A 922 -11.18 2.99 21.61
C LEU A 922 -10.37 3.79 20.57
N SER A 923 -10.44 5.12 20.60
CA SER A 923 -9.63 5.99 19.72
C SER A 923 -8.26 6.37 20.31
N SER A 924 -7.98 5.97 21.55
CA SER A 924 -6.78 6.36 22.29
C SER A 924 -5.89 5.15 22.59
N SER A 925 -4.57 5.36 22.64
CA SER A 925 -3.64 4.31 23.08
C SER A 925 -3.72 4.11 24.61
N SER A 926 -3.36 2.92 25.07
CA SER A 926 -3.29 2.59 26.50
C SER A 926 -2.37 3.54 27.30
N ALA A 927 -1.30 4.05 26.67
CA ALA A 927 -0.43 5.07 27.27
C ALA A 927 -1.13 6.43 27.46
N ILE A 928 -1.88 6.90 26.44
CA ILE A 928 -2.67 8.14 26.55
C ILE A 928 -3.74 7.97 27.62
N LEU A 929 -4.45 6.83 27.65
CA LEU A 929 -5.48 6.55 28.64
C LEU A 929 -4.92 6.54 30.06
N ALA A 930 -3.79 5.88 30.31
CA ALA A 930 -3.10 5.91 31.59
C ALA A 930 -2.75 7.35 32.02
N GLN A 931 -2.19 8.15 31.11
CA GLN A 931 -1.84 9.55 31.38
C GLN A 931 -3.08 10.40 31.70
N GLN A 932 -4.16 10.24 30.94
CA GLN A 932 -5.40 10.99 31.18
C GLN A 932 -6.00 10.58 32.54
N MET A 933 -6.10 9.28 32.82
CA MET A 933 -6.62 8.76 34.09
C MET A 933 -5.91 9.40 35.30
N MET A 934 -4.58 9.46 35.28
CA MET A 934 -3.79 10.09 36.36
C MET A 934 -4.09 11.58 36.54
N ARG A 935 -4.46 12.31 35.48
CA ARG A 935 -4.85 13.73 35.59
C ARG A 935 -6.20 13.92 36.29
N PHE A 936 -7.09 12.95 36.19
CA PHE A 936 -8.41 12.96 36.83
C PHE A 936 -8.43 12.27 38.20
N GLU A 937 -7.26 11.95 38.77
CA GLU A 937 -7.08 11.26 40.05
C GLU A 937 -7.67 12.04 41.24
N ASN A 938 -7.67 13.37 41.17
CA ASN A 938 -8.08 14.22 42.28
C ASN A 938 -9.58 14.57 42.25
N TRP A 939 -10.42 13.61 42.64
CA TRP A 939 -11.88 13.78 42.76
C TRP A 939 -12.32 14.88 43.73
N SER A 940 -11.39 15.45 44.52
CA SER A 940 -11.66 16.60 45.38
C SER A 940 -11.93 17.88 44.58
N SER A 941 -11.44 17.97 43.34
CA SER A 941 -11.66 19.11 42.45
C SER A 941 -13.12 19.26 42.01
N GLU A 942 -13.58 20.50 41.88
CA GLU A 942 -14.94 20.81 41.42
C GLU A 942 -15.08 20.73 39.90
N ALA A 943 -14.01 21.01 39.16
CA ALA A 943 -13.89 20.80 37.72
C ALA A 943 -12.45 20.39 37.34
N THR A 944 -12.31 19.55 36.31
CA THR A 944 -11.02 19.18 35.70
C THR A 944 -11.18 19.16 34.19
N VAL A 945 -10.25 19.78 33.49
CA VAL A 945 -10.21 19.80 32.02
C VAL A 945 -8.89 19.19 31.57
N SER A 946 -8.93 18.35 30.53
CA SER A 946 -7.74 17.90 29.82
C SER A 946 -7.87 18.11 28.32
N VAL A 947 -6.78 18.58 27.70
CA VAL A 947 -6.70 18.85 26.26
C VAL A 947 -6.03 17.67 25.57
N LEU A 948 -6.68 17.16 24.53
CA LEU A 948 -6.16 16.10 23.65
C LEU A 948 -5.54 16.75 22.41
N THR A 949 -4.31 16.37 22.07
CA THR A 949 -3.57 16.90 20.92
C THR A 949 -3.26 15.81 19.90
N ASN A 950 -3.15 16.21 18.63
CA ASN A 950 -2.61 15.33 17.58
C ASN A 950 -1.06 15.29 17.63
N PRO A 951 -0.39 14.44 16.82
CA PRO A 951 1.08 14.36 16.81
C PRO A 951 1.80 15.66 16.39
N ARG A 952 1.08 16.61 15.78
CA ARG A 952 1.60 17.94 15.45
C ARG A 952 1.34 18.96 16.57
N GLY A 953 0.89 18.51 17.74
CA GLY A 953 0.60 19.35 18.91
C GLY A 953 -0.68 20.19 18.81
N ARG A 954 -1.53 20.00 17.79
CA ARG A 954 -2.78 20.77 17.67
C ARG A 954 -3.89 20.19 18.54
N PRO A 955 -4.67 21.00 19.26
CA PRO A 955 -5.81 20.52 20.05
C PRO A 955 -6.89 19.96 19.13
N VAL A 956 -7.34 18.74 19.41
CA VAL A 956 -8.38 18.02 18.64
C VAL A 956 -9.55 17.56 19.51
N GLY A 957 -9.40 17.59 20.84
CA GLY A 957 -10.48 17.23 21.75
C GLY A 957 -10.26 17.74 23.17
N LEU A 958 -11.32 17.72 23.97
CA LEU A 958 -11.32 18.03 25.40
C LEU A 958 -12.01 16.91 26.18
N LEU A 959 -11.43 16.57 27.33
CA LEU A 959 -12.08 15.80 28.38
C LEU A 959 -12.45 16.76 29.49
N VAL A 960 -13.71 16.75 29.93
CA VAL A 960 -14.17 17.63 31.01
C VAL A 960 -14.85 16.78 32.08
N TYR A 961 -14.39 16.89 33.30
CA TYR A 961 -15.06 16.38 34.50
C TYR A 961 -15.55 17.59 35.31
N VAL A 962 -16.78 17.54 35.77
CA VAL A 962 -17.34 18.62 36.60
C VAL A 962 -18.39 18.09 37.55
N ARG A 963 -18.37 18.55 38.80
CA ARG A 963 -19.41 18.21 39.77
C ARG A 963 -20.75 18.83 39.39
N GLU A 964 -21.83 18.14 39.72
CA GLU A 964 -23.17 18.67 39.49
C GLU A 964 -23.37 19.99 40.26
N ALA A 965 -23.77 21.03 39.54
CA ALA A 965 -24.01 22.37 40.04
C ALA A 965 -25.11 23.04 39.19
N PRO A 966 -25.78 24.10 39.69
CA PRO A 966 -26.78 24.82 38.91
C PRO A 966 -26.21 25.35 37.59
N GLN A 967 -26.98 25.18 36.51
CA GLN A 967 -26.67 25.65 35.15
C GLN A 967 -25.33 25.14 34.57
N ILE A 968 -24.82 24.01 35.05
CA ILE A 968 -23.46 23.58 34.74
C ILE A 968 -23.24 23.34 33.23
N HIS A 969 -24.24 22.81 32.52
CA HIS A 969 -24.18 22.59 31.07
C HIS A 969 -24.05 23.92 30.30
N SER A 970 -24.86 24.93 30.68
CA SER A 970 -24.80 26.28 30.09
C SER A 970 -23.46 26.97 30.36
N ARG A 971 -22.90 26.79 31.56
CA ARG A 971 -21.61 27.35 31.96
C ARG A 971 -20.45 26.77 31.14
N ILE A 972 -20.46 25.46 30.89
CA ILE A 972 -19.48 24.80 30.01
C ILE A 972 -19.61 25.33 28.58
N ALA A 973 -20.83 25.34 28.03
CA ALA A 973 -21.08 25.79 26.68
C ALA A 973 -20.63 27.26 26.47
N TYR A 974 -20.87 28.12 27.47
CA TYR A 974 -20.43 29.51 27.47
C TYR A 974 -18.90 29.64 27.56
N ALA A 975 -18.25 28.91 28.47
CA ALA A 975 -16.80 28.94 28.68
C ALA A 975 -16.01 28.51 27.41
N LEU A 976 -16.54 27.54 26.66
CA LEU A 976 -16.00 27.10 25.37
C LEU A 976 -16.18 28.17 24.29
N SER A 977 -17.39 28.72 24.21
CA SER A 977 -17.76 29.70 23.20
C SER A 977 -16.98 31.01 23.32
N ARG A 978 -16.77 31.50 24.56
CA ARG A 978 -15.98 32.71 24.85
C ARG A 978 -14.54 32.61 24.34
N ARG A 979 -14.02 31.39 24.22
CA ARG A 979 -12.68 31.09 23.71
C ARG A 979 -12.65 30.67 22.24
N GLN A 980 -13.76 30.84 21.52
CA GLN A 980 -13.88 30.49 20.10
C GLN A 980 -13.57 29.01 19.80
N ILE A 981 -13.91 28.13 20.75
CA ILE A 981 -13.79 26.68 20.60
C ILE A 981 -15.11 26.16 20.02
N ASN A 982 -15.06 25.61 18.80
CA ASN A 982 -16.23 25.00 18.17
C ASN A 982 -16.31 23.52 18.52
N ILE A 983 -17.52 23.01 18.73
CA ILE A 983 -17.78 21.59 19.01
C ILE A 983 -18.19 20.91 17.70
N GLU A 984 -17.40 19.94 17.26
CA GLU A 984 -17.71 19.10 16.08
C GLU A 984 -18.55 17.88 16.47
N GLY A 985 -18.36 17.40 17.70
CA GLY A 985 -19.22 16.42 18.32
C GLY A 985 -18.92 16.25 19.79
N ALA A 986 -19.88 15.76 20.56
CA ALA A 986 -19.73 15.54 21.98
C ALA A 986 -20.51 14.34 22.47
N LYS A 987 -20.04 13.72 23.55
CA LYS A 987 -20.86 12.85 24.39
C LYS A 987 -20.65 13.20 25.85
N MET A 988 -21.75 13.29 26.58
CA MET A 988 -21.78 13.56 28.02
C MET A 988 -22.41 12.37 28.75
N ASN A 989 -21.77 11.89 29.81
CA ASN A 989 -22.32 10.88 30.71
C ASN A 989 -22.40 11.43 32.15
N ARG A 990 -23.40 10.97 32.91
CA ARG A 990 -23.56 11.28 34.34
C ARG A 990 -22.98 10.17 35.21
N VAL A 991 -22.32 10.56 36.30
CA VAL A 991 -21.70 9.68 37.29
C VAL A 991 -22.27 9.98 38.67
N CYS A 992 -22.66 8.94 39.41
CA CYS A 992 -23.18 9.00 40.77
C CYS A 992 -22.23 8.25 41.72
N PHE A 993 -21.74 8.94 42.75
CA PHE A 993 -20.83 8.41 43.76
C PHE A 993 -21.60 7.81 44.94
N ALA A 994 -20.95 6.91 45.70
CA ALA A 994 -21.59 6.22 46.82
C ALA A 994 -22.00 7.16 47.98
N ASP A 995 -21.40 8.35 48.05
CA ASP A 995 -21.74 9.39 49.04
C ASP A 995 -22.91 10.29 48.63
N GLY A 996 -23.58 9.97 47.52
CA GLY A 996 -24.73 10.72 47.01
C GLY A 996 -24.39 11.94 46.17
N ARG A 997 -23.10 12.24 45.95
CA ARG A 997 -22.67 13.28 45.01
C ARG A 997 -22.74 12.79 43.57
N SER A 998 -22.85 13.72 42.64
CA SER A 998 -22.95 13.46 41.21
C SER A 998 -22.03 14.39 40.40
N ALA A 999 -21.63 13.91 39.22
CA ALA A 999 -20.76 14.63 38.31
C ALA A 999 -21.09 14.31 36.85
N TYR A 1000 -20.60 15.13 35.94
CA TYR A 1000 -20.72 14.96 34.50
C TYR A 1000 -19.35 14.83 33.85
N CYS A 1001 -19.20 13.84 32.97
CA CYS A 1001 -18.00 13.61 32.18
C CYS A 1001 -18.31 13.84 30.70
N TYR A 1002 -17.56 14.76 30.07
CA TYR A 1002 -17.68 15.08 28.66
C TYR A 1002 -16.45 14.62 27.89
N TYR A 1003 -16.70 14.08 26.71
CA TYR A 1003 -15.72 14.06 25.64
C TYR A 1003 -16.22 14.96 24.52
N LEU A 1004 -15.44 16.01 24.22
CA LEU A 1004 -15.73 17.00 23.20
C LEU A 1004 -14.68 16.88 22.09
N GLN A 1005 -15.11 16.74 20.85
CA GLN A 1005 -14.26 16.99 19.68
C GLN A 1005 -14.38 18.44 19.28
N ILE A 1006 -13.22 19.06 19.07
CA ILE A 1006 -13.16 20.51 18.93
C ILE A 1006 -12.30 20.97 17.75
N THR A 1007 -12.66 22.14 17.22
CA THR A 1007 -11.78 22.95 16.37
C THR A 1007 -11.63 24.34 16.94
N VAL A 1008 -10.41 24.87 16.86
CA VAL A 1008 -10.06 26.20 17.37
C VAL A 1008 -9.82 27.12 16.17
N ARG A 1009 -10.52 28.26 16.13
CA ARG A 1009 -10.42 29.21 15.00
C ARG A 1009 -9.09 30.00 14.96
N SER A 1010 -8.34 30.03 16.07
CA SER A 1010 -7.03 30.69 16.18
C SER A 1010 -5.95 29.70 16.63
N SER A 1011 -4.67 30.00 16.39
CA SER A 1011 -3.53 29.23 16.91
C SER A 1011 -3.31 29.39 18.42
N ALA A 1012 -4.33 29.82 19.17
CA ALA A 1012 -4.24 30.07 20.61
C ALA A 1012 -4.12 28.75 21.39
N MET A 1013 -3.26 28.75 22.41
CA MET A 1013 -3.18 27.65 23.38
C MET A 1013 -4.44 27.60 24.24
N ILE A 1014 -4.99 26.40 24.46
CA ILE A 1014 -6.04 26.17 25.44
C ILE A 1014 -5.36 25.85 26.78
N PHE A 1015 -5.54 26.72 27.77
CA PHE A 1015 -5.05 26.51 29.13
C PHE A 1015 -6.14 25.82 29.98
N PRO A 1016 -5.94 24.56 30.42
CA PRO A 1016 -6.99 23.81 31.13
C PRO A 1016 -7.48 24.49 32.41
N ARG A 1017 -6.57 25.02 33.23
CA ARG A 1017 -6.92 25.72 34.50
C ARG A 1017 -7.77 26.96 34.29
N GLU A 1018 -7.55 27.69 33.21
CA GLU A 1018 -8.38 28.84 32.88
C GLU A 1018 -9.79 28.41 32.46
N LEU A 1019 -9.91 27.30 31.74
CA LEU A 1019 -11.20 26.74 31.33
C LEU A 1019 -11.95 26.19 32.56
N GLU A 1020 -11.27 25.50 33.47
CA GLU A 1020 -11.81 25.05 34.77
C GLU A 1020 -12.37 26.23 35.58
N HIS A 1021 -11.57 27.30 35.73
CA HIS A 1021 -12.00 28.51 36.44
C HIS A 1021 -13.21 29.17 35.76
N SER A 1022 -13.21 29.25 34.44
CA SER A 1022 -14.32 29.82 33.66
C SER A 1022 -15.60 28.99 33.82
N ILE A 1023 -15.52 27.66 33.78
CA ILE A 1023 -16.65 26.77 34.06
C ILE A 1023 -17.19 27.00 35.48
N LEU A 1024 -16.30 27.14 36.47
CA LEU A 1024 -16.66 27.23 37.90
C LEU A 1024 -17.06 28.62 38.39
N TYR A 1025 -16.74 29.70 37.69
CA TYR A 1025 -16.99 31.05 38.20
C TYR A 1025 -17.60 32.03 37.19
N ASP A 1026 -17.53 31.77 35.88
CA ASP A 1026 -18.22 32.64 34.93
C ASP A 1026 -19.74 32.39 35.00
N SER A 1027 -20.49 33.47 35.11
CA SER A 1027 -21.95 33.43 35.04
C SER A 1027 -22.40 33.67 33.59
N PRO A 1028 -23.13 32.74 32.97
CA PRO A 1028 -23.64 32.94 31.62
C PRO A 1028 -24.63 34.13 31.62
N PRO A 1029 -24.62 35.00 30.60
CA PRO A 1029 -25.59 36.08 30.49
C PRO A 1029 -27.02 35.52 30.34
N GLN A 1030 -28.05 36.30 30.66
CA GLN A 1030 -29.41 35.93 30.30
C GLN A 1030 -29.66 36.26 28.83
N LEU A 1031 -30.31 35.34 28.09
CA LEU A 1031 -30.75 35.58 26.72
C LEU A 1031 -31.99 36.49 26.73
N ASP A 1032 -31.99 37.57 25.94
CA ASP A 1032 -33.10 38.51 25.84
C ASP A 1032 -34.12 37.98 24.82
N LEU A 1033 -35.23 37.41 25.31
CA LEU A 1033 -36.25 36.81 24.44
C LEU A 1033 -37.31 37.81 23.95
N ASP A 1034 -37.23 39.09 24.35
CA ASP A 1034 -38.30 40.08 24.13
C ASP A 1034 -38.03 41.05 22.95
N GLN A 1035 -36.85 41.05 22.32
CA GLN A 1035 -36.54 41.92 21.17
C GLN A 1035 -36.98 41.31 19.82
N GLN A 1036 -38.00 41.92 19.20
CA GLN A 1036 -38.62 41.49 17.93
C GLN A 1036 -37.92 42.02 16.66
N HIS A 1037 -36.67 41.64 16.38
CA HIS A 1037 -36.08 41.87 15.05
C HIS A 1037 -35.51 40.57 14.47
N PHE A 1038 -36.35 39.83 13.74
CA PHE A 1038 -35.99 38.57 13.08
C PHE A 1038 -35.42 38.84 11.67
N LEU A 1039 -34.16 38.46 11.42
CA LEU A 1039 -33.57 38.38 10.07
C LEU A 1039 -33.40 36.94 9.55
N HIS A 1040 -33.62 35.93 10.40
CA HIS A 1040 -33.40 34.53 10.05
C HIS A 1040 -34.51 33.64 10.65
N ASN A 1041 -35.07 32.72 9.86
CA ASN A 1041 -36.06 31.75 10.32
C ASN A 1041 -35.36 30.40 10.44
N PRO A 1042 -34.82 30.03 11.63
CA PRO A 1042 -34.05 28.82 11.78
C PRO A 1042 -34.93 27.59 11.52
N ARG A 1043 -34.51 26.72 10.60
CA ARG A 1043 -35.14 25.41 10.37
C ARG A 1043 -34.86 24.50 11.57
N LEU A 1044 -35.65 24.62 12.63
CA LEU A 1044 -35.62 23.73 13.79
C LEU A 1044 -36.68 22.64 13.65
N GLN A 1045 -36.25 21.39 13.75
CA GLN A 1045 -37.13 20.23 13.94
C GLN A 1045 -36.86 19.62 15.31
N LEU A 1046 -37.89 19.54 16.14
CA LEU A 1046 -37.86 18.95 17.47
C LEU A 1046 -38.69 17.67 17.49
N GLU A 1047 -38.08 16.57 17.93
CA GLU A 1047 -38.73 15.27 18.05
C GLU A 1047 -38.54 14.71 19.47
N PHE A 1048 -39.62 14.25 20.10
CA PHE A 1048 -39.57 13.45 21.32
C PHE A 1048 -39.60 11.97 20.93
N LEU A 1049 -38.51 11.26 21.16
CA LEU A 1049 -38.33 9.86 20.83
C LEU A 1049 -38.39 8.99 22.10
N GLU A 1050 -38.89 7.78 21.93
CA GLU A 1050 -38.82 6.75 22.96
C GLU A 1050 -37.38 6.31 23.22
N ASP A 1051 -37.20 5.58 24.31
CA ASP A 1051 -35.94 5.00 24.73
C ASP A 1051 -35.35 4.10 23.63
N ASP A 1052 -34.04 4.19 23.42
CA ASP A 1052 -33.30 3.30 22.52
C ASP A 1052 -32.51 2.22 23.26
N GLU A 1053 -32.74 2.08 24.57
CA GLU A 1053 -32.06 1.14 25.47
C GLU A 1053 -30.54 1.40 25.59
N LYS A 1054 -30.06 2.55 25.11
CA LYS A 1054 -28.65 2.95 25.18
C LYS A 1054 -28.35 3.94 26.30
N GLY A 1055 -29.39 4.43 26.98
CA GLY A 1055 -29.27 5.29 28.14
C GLY A 1055 -28.65 4.55 29.33
N TYR A 1056 -27.63 5.13 29.95
CA TYR A 1056 -27.08 4.59 31.19
C TYR A 1056 -26.60 5.70 32.12
N VAL A 1057 -26.58 5.37 33.41
CA VAL A 1057 -25.89 6.16 34.44
C VAL A 1057 -24.72 5.35 34.97
N VAL A 1058 -23.60 6.01 35.26
CA VAL A 1058 -22.48 5.36 35.94
C VAL A 1058 -22.70 5.46 37.43
N GLN A 1059 -22.81 4.32 38.11
CA GLN A 1059 -23.07 4.28 39.55
C GLN A 1059 -21.94 3.56 40.28
N GLU A 1060 -21.54 4.12 41.42
CA GLU A 1060 -20.64 3.47 42.36
C GLU A 1060 -21.42 2.52 43.28
N ILE A 1061 -21.12 1.23 43.22
CA ILE A 1061 -21.72 0.16 44.03
C ILE A 1061 -20.59 -0.66 44.65
N ASP A 1062 -20.57 -0.76 45.98
CA ASP A 1062 -19.55 -1.53 46.73
C ASP A 1062 -18.09 -1.19 46.38
N GLY A 1063 -17.84 0.07 45.98
CA GLY A 1063 -16.52 0.55 45.55
C GLY A 1063 -16.17 0.27 44.09
N HIS A 1064 -17.11 -0.23 43.29
CA HIS A 1064 -17.00 -0.47 41.85
C HIS A 1064 -17.86 0.51 41.04
N PHE A 1065 -17.34 1.01 39.92
CA PHE A 1065 -18.10 1.86 39.01
C PHE A 1065 -18.67 1.02 37.86
N VAL A 1066 -19.99 0.98 37.76
CA VAL A 1066 -20.71 0.16 36.76
C VAL A 1066 -21.65 1.04 35.95
N ARG A 1067 -21.75 0.77 34.65
CA ARG A 1067 -22.78 1.37 33.80
C ARG A 1067 -24.09 0.64 34.04
N MET A 1068 -25.06 1.32 34.64
CA MET A 1068 -26.40 0.79 34.84
C MET A 1068 -27.32 1.34 33.76
N ALA A 1069 -27.92 0.43 32.99
CA ALA A 1069 -28.96 0.81 32.03
C ALA A 1069 -30.06 1.58 32.76
N GLN A 1070 -30.42 2.74 32.24
CA GLN A 1070 -31.46 3.57 32.81
C GLN A 1070 -32.39 4.02 31.71
N SER A 1071 -33.68 3.89 31.96
CA SER A 1071 -34.66 4.28 30.96
C SER A 1071 -34.78 5.79 30.86
N TYR A 1072 -34.58 6.29 29.64
CA TYR A 1072 -34.60 7.71 29.32
C TYR A 1072 -35.46 7.98 28.09
N LEU A 1073 -36.11 9.14 28.07
CA LEU A 1073 -36.69 9.66 26.84
C LEU A 1073 -35.68 10.54 26.13
N ARG A 1074 -35.76 10.62 24.81
CA ARG A 1074 -34.79 11.36 23.99
C ARG A 1074 -35.46 12.56 23.33
N VAL A 1075 -34.86 13.73 23.48
CA VAL A 1075 -35.20 14.94 22.73
C VAL A 1075 -34.18 15.08 21.61
N LYS A 1076 -34.62 14.88 20.37
CA LYS A 1076 -33.79 15.07 19.17
C LYS A 1076 -34.07 16.45 18.59
N LEU A 1077 -33.00 17.21 18.38
CA LEU A 1077 -33.03 18.54 17.78
C LEU A 1077 -32.22 18.51 16.48
N THR A 1078 -32.85 18.91 15.38
CA THR A 1078 -32.22 19.04 14.06
C THR A 1078 -32.31 20.48 13.60
N LEU A 1079 -31.17 21.13 13.38
CA LEU A 1079 -31.10 22.54 12.97
C LEU A 1079 -29.88 22.88 12.11
N GLU A 1080 -29.89 24.06 11.48
CA GLU A 1080 -28.73 24.63 10.78
C GLU A 1080 -27.75 25.26 11.77
N ASP A 1081 -26.45 25.15 11.51
CA ASP A 1081 -25.37 25.65 12.38
C ASP A 1081 -25.43 27.18 12.53
N ALA A 1082 -25.18 27.66 13.74
CA ALA A 1082 -25.38 29.03 14.17
C ALA A 1082 -24.51 29.34 15.40
N PRO A 1083 -24.18 30.63 15.64
CA PRO A 1083 -23.36 31.01 16.79
C PRO A 1083 -24.01 30.59 18.12
N LEU A 1084 -23.19 30.01 19.00
CA LEU A 1084 -23.56 29.66 20.37
C LEU A 1084 -24.70 28.62 20.50
N ILE A 1085 -24.97 27.79 19.47
CA ILE A 1085 -26.07 26.81 19.51
C ILE A 1085 -26.07 25.99 20.79
N PHE A 1086 -24.96 25.35 21.13
CA PHE A 1086 -24.94 24.46 22.29
C PHE A 1086 -25.26 25.20 23.59
N TYR A 1087 -24.81 26.45 23.72
CA TYR A 1087 -25.14 27.30 24.87
C TYR A 1087 -26.63 27.68 24.88
N LYS A 1088 -27.19 28.08 23.73
CA LYS A 1088 -28.61 28.41 23.60
C LYS A 1088 -29.51 27.21 23.93
N LEU A 1089 -29.11 26.01 23.52
CA LEU A 1089 -29.82 24.76 23.83
C LEU A 1089 -29.72 24.41 25.30
N ALA A 1090 -28.52 24.37 25.88
CA ALA A 1090 -28.32 24.09 27.30
C ALA A 1090 -29.09 25.08 28.20
N ASN A 1091 -29.05 26.37 27.87
CA ASN A 1091 -29.76 27.41 28.62
C ASN A 1091 -31.28 27.27 28.51
N SER A 1092 -31.78 26.76 27.37
CA SER A 1092 -33.20 26.48 27.20
C SER A 1092 -33.65 25.34 28.11
N PHE A 1093 -32.87 24.26 28.26
CA PHE A 1093 -33.18 23.19 29.23
C PHE A 1093 -33.13 23.67 30.68
N ASP A 1094 -32.10 24.46 31.04
CA ASP A 1094 -31.98 25.04 32.39
C ASP A 1094 -33.18 25.92 32.77
N ARG A 1095 -33.74 26.69 31.82
CA ARG A 1095 -34.90 27.56 32.05
C ARG A 1095 -36.18 26.80 32.44
N PHE A 1096 -36.34 25.56 31.99
CA PHE A 1096 -37.48 24.71 32.35
C PHE A 1096 -37.17 23.75 33.49
N GLU A 1097 -36.02 23.93 34.17
CA GLU A 1097 -35.57 23.08 35.27
C GLU A 1097 -35.51 21.59 34.88
N VAL A 1098 -35.13 21.31 33.63
CA VAL A 1098 -34.96 19.94 33.11
C VAL A 1098 -33.47 19.64 33.02
N SER A 1099 -33.01 18.70 33.86
CA SER A 1099 -31.61 18.28 33.87
C SER A 1099 -31.35 17.22 32.81
N VAL A 1100 -30.44 17.52 31.90
CA VAL A 1100 -29.98 16.58 30.85
C VAL A 1100 -29.15 15.48 31.52
N GLN A 1101 -29.59 14.23 31.41
CA GLN A 1101 -28.91 13.08 32.03
C GLN A 1101 -27.73 12.59 31.18
N GLN A 1102 -27.91 12.55 29.86
CA GLN A 1102 -26.91 12.15 28.88
C GLN A 1102 -27.13 13.00 27.63
N SER A 1103 -26.07 13.31 26.88
CA SER A 1103 -26.23 14.00 25.60
C SER A 1103 -25.27 13.50 24.55
N LEU A 1104 -25.70 13.68 23.31
CA LEU A 1104 -24.93 13.40 22.12
C LEU A 1104 -25.08 14.56 21.14
N ILE A 1105 -23.96 15.18 20.81
CA ILE A 1105 -23.91 16.36 19.94
C ILE A 1105 -23.17 15.96 18.68
N THR A 1106 -23.73 16.26 17.51
CA THR A 1106 -23.10 15.94 16.22
C THR A 1106 -23.30 17.08 15.23
N THR A 1107 -22.20 17.68 14.78
CA THR A 1107 -22.20 18.72 13.76
C THR A 1107 -21.62 18.18 12.45
N THR A 1108 -22.42 18.15 11.39
CA THR A 1108 -22.00 17.69 10.06
C THR A 1108 -22.17 18.82 9.04
N GLY A 1109 -21.06 19.43 8.62
CA GLY A 1109 -21.11 20.59 7.71
C GLY A 1109 -21.84 21.76 8.36
N PHE A 1110 -22.98 22.17 7.79
CA PHE A 1110 -23.85 23.23 8.34
C PHE A 1110 -25.07 22.69 9.08
N GLN A 1111 -25.15 21.38 9.35
CA GLN A 1111 -26.31 20.77 10.02
C GLN A 1111 -25.89 20.19 11.38
N VAL A 1112 -26.67 20.52 12.41
CA VAL A 1112 -26.51 20.03 13.79
C VAL A 1112 -27.63 19.03 14.10
N ASN A 1113 -27.26 17.86 14.61
CA ASN A 1113 -28.16 16.79 15.02
C ASN A 1113 -27.81 16.37 16.46
N ASP A 1114 -28.56 16.90 17.42
CA ASP A 1114 -28.28 16.71 18.84
C ASP A 1114 -29.37 15.88 19.52
N TYR A 1115 -28.95 14.97 20.40
CA TYR A 1115 -29.82 14.11 21.20
C TYR A 1115 -29.58 14.38 22.68
N PHE A 1116 -30.64 14.73 23.41
CA PHE A 1116 -30.62 14.96 24.85
C PHE A 1116 -31.50 13.92 25.55
N TYR A 1117 -30.91 13.16 26.47
CA TYR A 1117 -31.61 12.15 27.26
C TYR A 1117 -32.11 12.80 28.56
N ILE A 1118 -33.40 12.65 28.83
CA ILE A 1118 -34.09 13.23 29.98
C ILE A 1118 -34.85 12.12 30.74
N LEU A 1119 -35.18 12.40 32.00
CA LEU A 1119 -36.02 11.49 32.79
C LEU A 1119 -37.46 11.52 32.27
N PRO A 1120 -38.19 10.38 32.27
CA PRO A 1120 -39.58 10.33 31.80
C PRO A 1120 -40.52 11.34 32.48
N GLN A 1121 -40.28 11.62 33.77
CA GLN A 1121 -41.06 12.58 34.57
C GLN A 1121 -40.90 14.04 34.14
N ASP A 1122 -39.83 14.38 33.42
CA ASP A 1122 -39.53 15.74 32.97
C ASP A 1122 -40.15 16.05 31.59
N LEU A 1123 -40.69 15.05 30.90
CA LEU A 1123 -41.30 15.21 29.58
C LEU A 1123 -42.49 16.16 29.58
N GLU A 1124 -43.38 16.01 30.57
CA GLU A 1124 -44.56 16.86 30.70
C GLU A 1124 -44.19 18.33 30.93
N ARG A 1125 -43.05 18.57 31.60
CA ARG A 1125 -42.52 19.94 31.78
C ARG A 1125 -42.04 20.57 30.48
N LEU A 1126 -41.57 19.80 29.50
CA LEU A 1126 -41.17 20.34 28.19
C LEU A 1126 -42.37 20.47 27.23
N ARG A 1127 -43.34 19.56 27.31
CA ARG A 1127 -44.53 19.55 26.43
C ARG A 1127 -45.55 20.64 26.78
N SER A 1128 -45.78 20.89 28.07
CA SER A 1128 -46.83 21.82 28.55
C SER A 1128 -46.42 23.29 28.59
N SER A 1129 -45.16 23.62 28.24
CA SER A 1129 -44.52 24.89 28.63
C SER A 1129 -43.98 25.74 27.46
N GLY A 1130 -44.22 25.33 26.21
CA GLY A 1130 -43.77 26.08 25.02
C GLY A 1130 -42.27 25.99 24.74
N PHE A 1131 -41.62 24.88 25.12
CA PHE A 1131 -40.18 24.66 24.97
C PHE A 1131 -39.65 24.91 23.55
N GLU A 1132 -40.31 24.38 22.52
CA GLU A 1132 -39.90 24.56 21.11
C GLU A 1132 -39.88 26.04 20.71
N GLU A 1133 -40.85 26.82 21.17
CA GLU A 1133 -40.95 28.25 20.89
C GLU A 1133 -39.83 29.05 21.58
N VAL A 1134 -39.48 28.67 22.81
CA VAL A 1134 -38.33 29.25 23.54
C VAL A 1134 -37.01 28.92 22.85
N VAL A 1135 -36.83 27.70 22.34
CA VAL A 1135 -35.64 27.31 21.57
C VAL A 1135 -35.57 28.08 20.25
N LYS A 1136 -36.69 28.24 19.53
CA LYS A 1136 -36.71 29.05 18.28
C LYS A 1136 -36.36 30.52 18.55
N ARG A 1137 -36.88 31.10 19.64
CA ARG A 1137 -36.57 32.49 20.03
C ARG A 1137 -35.11 32.64 20.46
N SER A 1138 -34.58 31.72 21.26
CA SER A 1138 -33.17 31.77 21.68
C SER A 1138 -32.20 31.64 20.50
N LEU A 1139 -32.54 30.83 19.50
CA LEU A 1139 -31.78 30.71 18.26
C LEU A 1139 -31.81 31.98 17.40
N SER A 1140 -32.88 32.78 17.50
CA SER A 1140 -33.10 34.00 16.71
C SER A 1140 -32.45 35.27 17.30
N ASP A 1141 -32.07 35.24 18.58
CA ASP A 1141 -31.44 36.36 19.28
C ASP A 1141 -29.97 36.58 18.82
N PRO A 1142 -29.58 37.76 18.29
CA PRO A 1142 -28.19 38.10 18.06
C PRO A 1142 -27.50 38.44 19.39
N PRO A 1143 -26.23 38.04 19.59
CA PRO A 1143 -25.55 38.29 20.85
C PRO A 1143 -25.42 39.80 21.12
N SER A 1144 -25.87 40.25 22.29
CA SER A 1144 -25.46 41.55 22.82
C SER A 1144 -23.93 41.54 22.97
N HIS A 1145 -23.26 42.51 22.36
CA HIS A 1145 -21.82 42.70 22.51
C HIS A 1145 -21.52 43.06 23.98
N ASN A 1146 -21.01 42.10 24.74
CA ASN A 1146 -20.14 42.32 25.90
C ASN A 1146 -19.23 41.11 26.13
#